data_AF-A0A2E7L515-F1
#
_entry.id   AF-A0A2E7L515-F1
#
_cell.length_a   1.000
_cell.length_b   1.000
_cell.length_c   1.000
_cell.angle_alpha   90.00
_cell.angle_beta   90.00
_cell.angle_gamma   90.00
#
_symmetry.space_group_name_H-M   'P 1'
#
loop_
_entity.id
_entity.type
_entity.pdbx_description
1 polymer ?
#
loop_
_entity_poly.entity_id
_entity_poly.type
_entity_poly.pdbx_seq_one_letter_code
_entity_poly.pdbx_strand_id
1 'polypeptide(L)'
;MDTSCRHAKRHLIRWTCAIRCLPGVWLALAVTGSPVAVTAQQADDTQRNTALQHAYQTSIQPLLKRYCHSCHSGDRTEAEIDLEMFSTIDAVKKQPRIWQRIRRMLESRQMPPKDASQPTDKESNALRNWVREYLTHQAKALAGDPGPVVLRRLNNAEYAYTIRDLTGIKTLNPTRDFPVDGAAGEGFTNAGSAQGMSPALVQKYLLAAKQVADHLVLLPTGIGFSPHTTRRDRTDALIAKLRAFYQPFNDSSDGAAATGQAVRFDTKQGGRFAVEQYLVATLAEREALRSGRKSIDAVARERHLNSRYLKRLWKVLSVSNRSTPSLALDQIRATWNASSAEDAVNVVRQVARWQAALWTYNSIGHIERVGGPKAWLQPRSRTIPQQEFQLKLPDRIAGDTITVYLSGTDAGDGNQHDFAVWENPRLSGKDRPDLALRHVVGIQERLLQLKQEMLAHTTSYLAAASAALDRKADDPQPDLTDLAAKHKIDATALKAWLGYLAIRVAEPVQVTGHFTRKMVKGGDYDFVKGWGTTATPSVIANASDQEVRVPGIVRPRSVYVHPSPTLFAAVGWQSPISGEVRVEARLADAHPECGNGQQWFVQHRSRSAVGTLAKGDFGTRGSAALPAQTITVNKGELVSLLVAPRDQNHACDLTEVQLVITETRAPQRVWNLAAEVSGDILAANPHADSHGHDGTWHFYKGPVAEIDSTAPPLAVIPANSLLATWRSSPADRRAKLAQEIQTLVTGAPPANDKAPDALLYRQIRALAVTPDRIDLLPDVRVDDRFGKHPKGHAVKPADLVVQAPQVVAFQIPAQLAAGRTLIVTGRLDPQHGQEGSTQLVVSTQPPSSDLAPEHPIIVYPGSQAQQRVAAQFATFRDLFPASLCYSRIVPVDEVVTLTLFYREDHHLQRLMLDPAQIAELNRLWDELLFVSQEPLAYQVAFEQIREFATQDRPDLVKAWAPLVKGVEARVAAFRTRLANTESIHLQSLLDFADRAWRRPLTTAEREAIASLYRQLRTAELPHPEAVRLTLARLLTSPAFLYKREQPGPGTEPGPVSDYELATRLSYFLWSAGPDAALRRAAQAGRLTDNRELLAQTRRMLTDERIRRLAIHFACQWLHLRGFDEEAQKNEKLYPNFVTLRSAMYEETVLFFEDMFRQDGSILELLDADHTFVNEPLAKYYGIDGVQGPTWRRIEGMRARGRGGLLGMATLLSSQSGVSRTSPILRGNWIY
;
A
#
# COMPACT_ATOMS: atom_id res chain seq x y z
N MET A 1 11.90 3.44 -63.71
CA MET A 1 10.56 3.91 -63.31
C MET A 1 10.64 4.44 -61.89
N ASP A 2 10.17 5.62 -61.58
CA ASP A 2 10.25 6.84 -62.35
C ASP A 2 10.25 7.98 -61.34
N THR A 3 10.95 9.01 -61.76
CA THR A 3 11.13 10.31 -61.14
C THR A 3 9.85 11.05 -60.70
N SER A 4 10.09 12.08 -59.87
CA SER A 4 9.59 13.45 -60.07
C SER A 4 8.28 13.89 -59.38
N CYS A 5 8.40 14.84 -58.44
CA CYS A 5 7.94 16.26 -58.57
C CYS A 5 7.84 16.92 -57.18
N ARG A 6 7.99 18.24 -56.94
CA ARG A 6 8.55 19.44 -57.58
C ARG A 6 8.40 20.54 -56.49
N HIS A 7 9.47 21.29 -56.15
CA HIS A 7 9.69 22.73 -56.44
C HIS A 7 8.93 23.73 -55.52
N ALA A 8 9.43 24.91 -55.12
CA ALA A 8 10.63 25.73 -55.36
C ALA A 8 10.70 26.81 -54.23
N LYS A 9 11.84 27.21 -53.65
CA LYS A 9 12.88 28.19 -54.10
C LYS A 9 12.38 29.57 -54.58
N ARG A 10 12.91 30.66 -53.96
CA ARG A 10 13.61 31.85 -54.54
C ARG A 10 13.84 32.90 -53.42
N HIS A 11 14.97 33.61 -53.27
CA HIS A 11 15.78 34.40 -54.21
C HIS A 11 17.29 34.34 -53.85
N LEU A 12 18.22 34.00 -54.77
CA LEU A 12 19.03 34.83 -55.73
C LEU A 12 20.29 35.48 -55.12
N ILE A 13 21.49 35.53 -55.73
CA ILE A 13 22.28 34.70 -56.67
C ILE A 13 23.67 35.40 -56.81
N ARG A 14 24.75 34.58 -56.90
CA ARG A 14 26.08 34.70 -57.57
C ARG A 14 26.95 35.98 -57.38
N TRP A 15 28.29 35.92 -57.36
CA TRP A 15 29.19 35.36 -58.38
C TRP A 15 30.53 34.82 -57.83
N THR A 16 31.09 33.90 -58.61
CA THR A 16 32.34 33.12 -58.51
C THR A 16 33.59 33.95 -58.87
N CYS A 17 34.76 33.66 -58.26
CA CYS A 17 35.80 32.78 -58.86
C CYS A 17 37.13 32.77 -58.05
N ALA A 18 37.73 31.56 -58.05
CA ALA A 18 39.10 31.09 -57.80
C ALA A 18 40.24 32.03 -57.33
N ILE A 19 41.17 31.49 -56.51
CA ILE A 19 42.63 31.45 -56.73
C ILE A 19 43.32 30.51 -55.72
N ARG A 20 44.44 29.92 -56.16
CA ARG A 20 45.27 28.87 -55.55
C ARG A 20 46.69 29.43 -55.32
N CYS A 21 47.31 29.08 -54.19
CA CYS A 21 48.75 28.93 -53.88
C CYS A 21 49.77 30.11 -53.85
N LEU A 22 50.56 30.06 -52.76
CA LEU A 22 52.00 30.38 -52.58
C LEU A 22 52.41 31.81 -52.12
N PRO A 23 53.56 31.96 -51.41
CA PRO A 23 53.62 32.49 -50.05
C PRO A 23 54.49 33.76 -49.93
N GLY A 24 54.37 34.50 -48.83
CA GLY A 24 55.36 35.51 -48.50
C GLY A 24 54.94 36.54 -47.47
N VAL A 25 55.84 36.72 -46.51
CA VAL A 25 56.19 38.00 -45.90
C VAL A 25 55.21 38.58 -44.88
N TRP A 26 55.69 38.52 -43.64
CA TRP A 26 55.27 39.29 -42.49
C TRP A 26 55.23 40.78 -42.80
N LEU A 27 54.08 41.43 -42.55
CA LEU A 27 54.03 42.84 -42.23
C LEU A 27 53.23 43.04 -40.95
N ALA A 28 53.90 43.62 -39.96
CA ALA A 28 53.35 44.00 -38.68
C ALA A 28 52.25 45.07 -38.84
N LEU A 29 51.12 44.85 -38.18
CA LEU A 29 50.15 45.88 -37.86
C LEU A 29 50.02 45.92 -36.34
N ALA A 30 50.71 46.91 -35.77
CA ALA A 30 50.72 47.23 -34.36
C ALA A 30 49.33 47.74 -33.93
N VAL A 31 48.77 47.10 -32.90
CA VAL A 31 47.76 47.71 -32.05
C VAL A 31 48.50 48.36 -30.89
N THR A 32 48.43 49.68 -30.85
CA THR A 32 49.04 50.57 -29.86
C THR A 32 48.33 50.43 -28.51
N GLY A 33 48.87 49.58 -27.64
CA GLY A 33 48.74 49.73 -26.19
C GLY A 33 49.96 50.49 -25.67
N SER A 34 49.76 51.61 -24.98
CA SER A 34 50.83 52.52 -24.53
C SER A 34 51.93 51.82 -23.71
N PRO A 35 53.21 51.83 -24.14
CA PRO A 35 54.34 51.20 -23.44
C PRO A 35 54.95 52.06 -22.30
N VAL A 36 54.30 53.16 -21.92
CA VAL A 36 54.88 54.20 -21.04
C VAL A 36 54.93 53.81 -19.56
N ALA A 37 54.03 52.95 -19.08
CA ALA A 37 53.96 52.61 -17.64
C ALA A 37 54.98 51.53 -17.20
N VAL A 38 55.27 50.54 -18.06
CA VAL A 38 56.24 49.46 -17.75
C VAL A 38 57.68 49.97 -17.79
N THR A 39 57.96 50.92 -18.69
CA THR A 39 59.28 51.54 -18.86
C THR A 39 59.64 52.49 -17.70
N ALA A 40 58.66 53.19 -17.12
CA ALA A 40 58.88 54.05 -15.95
C ALA A 40 59.19 53.25 -14.66
N GLN A 41 58.50 52.12 -14.44
CA GLN A 41 58.73 51.23 -13.29
C GLN A 41 60.12 50.55 -13.37
N GLN A 42 60.49 50.04 -14.55
CA GLN A 42 61.81 49.42 -14.78
C GLN A 42 62.97 50.43 -14.68
N ALA A 43 62.74 51.70 -15.02
CA ALA A 43 63.73 52.76 -14.87
C ALA A 43 63.93 53.16 -13.38
N ASP A 44 62.86 53.28 -12.60
CA ASP A 44 62.90 53.57 -11.15
C ASP A 44 63.55 52.41 -10.36
N ASP A 45 63.24 51.15 -10.71
CA ASP A 45 63.86 49.98 -10.07
C ASP A 45 65.35 49.84 -10.41
N THR A 46 65.76 50.12 -11.65
CA THR A 46 67.18 50.15 -12.03
C THR A 46 67.92 51.23 -11.25
N GLN A 47 67.35 52.44 -11.16
CA GLN A 47 67.96 53.56 -10.43
C GLN A 47 68.09 53.29 -8.93
N ARG A 48 67.07 52.68 -8.30
CA ARG A 48 67.12 52.26 -6.88
C ARG A 48 68.12 51.14 -6.63
N ASN A 49 68.22 50.17 -7.52
CA ASN A 49 69.20 49.07 -7.41
C ASN A 49 70.64 49.61 -7.49
N THR A 50 70.90 50.57 -8.39
CA THR A 50 72.19 51.27 -8.46
C THR A 50 72.48 52.08 -7.19
N ALA A 51 71.47 52.77 -6.63
CA ALA A 51 71.63 53.51 -5.38
C ALA A 51 71.93 52.59 -4.18
N LEU A 52 71.22 51.46 -4.05
CA LEU A 52 71.47 50.46 -3.01
C LEU A 52 72.85 49.83 -3.14
N GLN A 53 73.30 49.54 -4.37
CA GLN A 53 74.64 49.01 -4.65
C GLN A 53 75.73 50.02 -4.27
N HIS A 54 75.56 51.28 -4.66
CA HIS A 54 76.51 52.34 -4.33
C HIS A 54 76.58 52.57 -2.81
N ALA A 55 75.44 52.64 -2.12
CA ALA A 55 75.36 52.76 -0.67
C ALA A 55 75.99 51.55 0.05
N TYR A 56 75.82 50.34 -0.51
CA TYR A 56 76.42 49.13 0.04
C TYR A 56 77.95 49.21 0.05
N GLN A 57 78.54 49.58 -1.08
CA GLN A 57 79.99 49.64 -1.25
C GLN A 57 80.63 50.79 -0.46
N THR A 58 79.98 51.96 -0.46
CA THR A 58 80.55 53.18 0.14
C THR A 58 80.33 53.30 1.64
N SER A 59 79.22 52.76 2.16
CA SER A 59 78.78 53.00 3.54
C SER A 59 78.55 51.72 4.34
N ILE A 60 77.90 50.70 3.78
CA ILE A 60 77.48 49.53 4.57
C ILE A 60 78.59 48.50 4.75
N GLN A 61 79.27 48.12 3.67
CA GLN A 61 80.36 47.15 3.72
C GLN A 61 81.50 47.61 4.65
N PRO A 62 81.93 48.89 4.67
CA PRO A 62 82.87 49.38 5.68
C PRO A 62 82.38 49.23 7.12
N LEU A 63 81.08 49.46 7.37
CA LEU A 63 80.50 49.31 8.72
C LEU A 63 80.47 47.85 9.16
N LEU A 64 80.14 46.91 8.26
CA LEU A 64 80.20 45.47 8.56
C LEU A 64 81.63 45.03 8.88
N LYS A 65 82.61 45.47 8.07
CA LYS A 65 84.03 45.20 8.32
C LYS A 65 84.50 45.73 9.67
N ARG A 66 84.07 46.94 10.04
CA ARG A 66 84.48 47.60 11.27
C ARG A 66 83.84 47.01 12.52
N TYR A 67 82.55 46.65 12.46
CA TYR A 67 81.76 46.34 13.65
C TYR A 67 81.28 44.89 13.74
N CYS A 68 81.33 44.12 12.65
CA CYS A 68 80.73 42.76 12.62
C CYS A 68 81.74 41.66 12.27
N HIS A 69 82.77 41.93 11.46
CA HIS A 69 83.68 40.89 10.95
C HIS A 69 84.53 40.24 12.05
N SER A 70 84.81 40.90 13.18
CA SER A 70 85.59 40.29 14.27
C SER A 70 84.99 38.98 14.82
N CYS A 71 83.67 38.81 14.68
CA CYS A 71 82.90 37.65 15.17
C CYS A 71 82.16 36.88 14.07
N HIS A 72 82.02 37.46 12.86
CA HIS A 72 81.28 36.90 11.72
C HIS A 72 82.10 36.91 10.41
N SER A 73 83.37 36.49 10.45
CA SER A 73 84.19 36.31 9.23
C SER A 73 85.17 35.14 9.36
N GLY A 74 85.53 34.53 8.22
CA GLY A 74 86.49 33.41 8.14
C GLY A 74 86.18 32.26 9.10
N ASP A 75 87.17 31.87 9.91
CA ASP A 75 87.05 30.76 10.87
C ASP A 75 86.16 31.10 12.10
N ARG A 76 85.74 32.37 12.25
CA ARG A 76 84.88 32.83 13.35
C ARG A 76 83.50 33.22 12.79
N THR A 77 82.58 32.25 12.81
CA THR A 77 81.21 32.40 12.33
C THR A 77 80.21 32.19 13.46
N GLU A 78 80.19 33.12 14.41
CA GLU A 78 79.21 33.05 15.50
C GLU A 78 77.78 32.94 14.96
N ALA A 79 76.97 32.08 15.60
CA ALA A 79 75.61 31.77 15.17
C ALA A 79 75.48 31.23 13.73
N GLU A 80 76.57 30.67 13.18
CA GLU A 80 76.69 30.13 11.82
C GLU A 80 76.48 31.19 10.73
N ILE A 81 76.86 32.44 11.01
CA ILE A 81 76.76 33.56 10.06
C ILE A 81 78.17 34.01 9.66
N ASP A 82 78.46 33.89 8.37
CA ASP A 82 79.61 34.52 7.72
C ASP A 82 79.16 35.77 6.96
N LEU A 83 79.62 36.94 7.38
CA LEU A 83 79.32 38.21 6.71
C LEU A 83 80.38 38.58 5.67
N GLU A 84 81.55 37.94 5.67
CA GLU A 84 82.63 38.19 4.72
C GLU A 84 82.22 37.82 3.30
N MET A 85 81.41 36.75 3.15
CA MET A 85 80.88 36.31 1.87
C MET A 85 80.02 37.38 1.16
N PHE A 86 79.51 38.38 1.88
CA PHE A 86 78.75 39.50 1.31
C PHE A 86 79.68 40.61 0.79
N SER A 87 80.72 40.25 0.05
CA SER A 87 81.65 41.23 -0.53
C SER A 87 81.02 42.10 -1.62
N THR A 88 79.89 41.67 -2.19
CA THR A 88 79.13 42.38 -3.23
C THR A 88 77.63 42.36 -2.92
N ILE A 89 76.88 43.31 -3.48
CA ILE A 89 75.42 43.31 -3.35
C ILE A 89 74.77 42.08 -4.01
N ASP A 90 75.40 41.46 -5.02
CA ASP A 90 74.86 40.26 -5.65
C ASP A 90 74.97 39.03 -4.73
N ALA A 91 75.99 38.98 -3.88
CA ALA A 91 76.04 37.98 -2.80
C ALA A 91 74.92 38.21 -1.76
N VAL A 92 74.62 39.48 -1.44
CA VAL A 92 73.49 39.86 -0.56
C VAL A 92 72.16 39.40 -1.17
N LYS A 93 71.93 39.67 -2.47
CA LYS A 93 70.74 39.25 -3.23
C LYS A 93 70.48 37.76 -3.18
N LYS A 94 71.53 36.92 -3.12
CA LYS A 94 71.40 35.47 -3.06
C LYS A 94 70.96 34.93 -1.69
N GLN A 95 71.09 35.70 -0.61
CA GLN A 95 70.78 35.23 0.75
C GLN A 95 69.93 36.20 1.59
N PRO A 96 68.72 36.59 1.13
CA PRO A 96 67.87 37.54 1.85
C PRO A 96 67.47 37.07 3.26
N ARG A 97 67.42 35.76 3.52
CA ARG A 97 67.09 35.19 4.85
C ARG A 97 68.12 35.56 5.92
N ILE A 98 69.42 35.58 5.58
CA ILE A 98 70.47 36.02 6.51
C ILE A 98 70.27 37.50 6.84
N TRP A 99 69.98 38.32 5.83
CA TRP A 99 69.72 39.75 6.00
C TRP A 99 68.46 40.06 6.81
N GLN A 100 67.43 39.22 6.76
CA GLN A 100 66.28 39.30 7.68
C GLN A 100 66.69 38.99 9.13
N ARG A 101 67.60 38.04 9.36
CA ARG A 101 68.15 37.75 10.69
C ARG A 101 69.00 38.90 11.21
N ILE A 102 69.87 39.46 10.35
CA ILE A 102 70.66 40.67 10.65
C ILE A 102 69.72 41.82 11.03
N ARG A 103 68.67 42.08 10.23
CA ARG A 103 67.68 43.13 10.53
C ARG A 103 67.11 42.97 11.95
N ARG A 104 66.67 41.77 12.32
CA ARG A 104 66.10 41.49 13.65
C ARG A 104 67.10 41.80 14.77
N MET A 105 68.35 41.39 14.63
CA MET A 105 69.39 41.64 15.65
C MET A 105 69.76 43.12 15.77
N LEU A 106 69.76 43.85 14.64
CA LEU A 106 70.00 45.30 14.63
C LEU A 106 68.81 46.09 15.17
N GLU A 107 67.57 45.67 14.86
CA GLU A 107 66.34 46.29 15.38
C GLU A 107 66.21 46.09 16.89
N SER A 108 66.58 44.91 17.41
CA SER A 108 66.61 44.62 18.85
C SER A 108 67.84 45.18 19.58
N ARG A 109 68.79 45.81 18.86
CA ARG A 109 70.07 46.31 19.39
C ARG A 109 70.89 45.26 20.15
N GLN A 110 70.75 43.99 19.79
CA GLN A 110 71.53 42.90 20.39
C GLN A 110 72.89 42.74 19.71
N MET A 111 73.04 43.25 18.48
CA MET A 111 74.29 43.23 17.73
C MET A 111 74.70 44.64 17.26
N PRO A 112 76.00 45.00 17.35
CA PRO A 112 77.08 44.25 18.00
C PRO A 112 76.86 44.12 19.53
N PRO A 113 77.39 43.07 20.19
CA PRO A 113 77.18 42.86 21.63
C PRO A 113 77.87 43.97 22.45
N LYS A 114 77.42 44.18 23.70
CA LYS A 114 77.81 45.35 24.51
C LYS A 114 79.33 45.50 24.73
N ASP A 115 80.06 44.39 24.66
CA ASP A 115 81.51 44.25 24.82
C ASP A 115 82.30 44.46 23.52
N ALA A 116 81.63 44.54 22.37
CA ALA A 116 82.24 44.85 21.07
C ALA A 116 82.17 46.35 20.73
N SER A 117 83.01 46.78 19.78
CA SER A 117 82.98 48.14 19.22
C SER A 117 81.59 48.50 18.71
N GLN A 118 81.03 49.60 19.22
CA GLN A 118 79.66 50.02 18.90
C GLN A 118 79.65 51.08 17.79
N PRO A 119 78.71 50.99 16.82
CA PRO A 119 78.47 52.06 15.87
C PRO A 119 77.82 53.27 16.55
N THR A 120 78.05 54.47 16.01
CA THR A 120 77.28 55.66 16.38
C THR A 120 75.81 55.51 15.99
N ASP A 121 74.90 56.28 16.61
CA ASP A 121 73.47 56.25 16.23
C ASP A 121 73.25 56.52 14.74
N LYS A 122 74.05 57.40 14.14
CA LYS A 122 74.02 57.71 12.71
C LYS A 122 74.42 56.50 11.85
N GLU A 123 75.50 55.80 12.21
CA GLU A 123 75.96 54.59 11.52
C GLU A 123 74.98 53.41 11.71
N SER A 124 74.46 53.23 12.92
CA SER A 124 73.44 52.20 13.23
C SER A 124 72.14 52.45 12.46
N ASN A 125 71.70 53.71 12.35
CA ASN A 125 70.55 54.08 11.53
C ASN A 125 70.80 53.85 10.04
N ALA A 126 71.99 54.20 9.54
CA ALA A 126 72.35 53.95 8.14
C ALA A 126 72.30 52.45 7.81
N LEU A 127 72.85 51.60 8.68
CA LEU A 127 72.82 50.15 8.53
C LEU A 127 71.38 49.60 8.54
N ARG A 128 70.57 49.98 9.53
CA ARG A 128 69.17 49.53 9.64
C ARG A 128 68.31 49.99 8.47
N ASN A 129 68.44 51.24 8.06
CA ASN A 129 67.68 51.80 6.95
C ASN A 129 68.04 51.11 5.64
N TRP A 130 69.33 50.92 5.35
CA TRP A 130 69.75 50.22 4.14
C TRP A 130 69.25 48.78 4.12
N VAL A 131 69.38 48.03 5.24
CA VAL A 131 68.86 46.65 5.32
C VAL A 131 67.34 46.62 5.10
N ARG A 132 66.60 47.58 5.67
CA ARG A 132 65.16 47.71 5.46
C ARG A 132 64.81 48.02 4.01
N GLU A 133 65.47 48.99 3.41
CA GLU A 133 65.24 49.40 2.01
C GLU A 133 65.59 48.28 1.04
N TYR A 134 66.74 47.63 1.22
CA TYR A 134 67.14 46.46 0.43
C TYR A 134 66.11 45.34 0.54
N LEU A 135 65.72 44.94 1.75
CA LEU A 135 64.73 43.86 1.94
C LEU A 135 63.36 44.26 1.36
N THR A 136 62.97 45.53 1.45
CA THR A 136 61.70 46.02 0.87
C THR A 136 61.75 46.01 -0.65
N HIS A 137 62.85 46.48 -1.24
CA HIS A 137 63.07 46.45 -2.69
C HIS A 137 63.10 45.00 -3.19
N GLN A 138 63.84 44.12 -2.53
CA GLN A 138 63.92 42.71 -2.89
C GLN A 138 62.54 42.02 -2.77
N ALA A 139 61.77 42.32 -1.73
CA ALA A 139 60.41 41.80 -1.57
C ALA A 139 59.47 42.29 -2.67
N LYS A 140 59.60 43.55 -3.13
CA LYS A 140 58.84 44.08 -4.27
C LYS A 140 59.28 43.47 -5.60
N ALA A 141 60.59 43.30 -5.81
CA ALA A 141 61.14 42.70 -7.02
C ALA A 141 60.76 41.23 -7.18
N LEU A 142 60.61 40.50 -6.07
CA LEU A 142 60.12 39.13 -6.03
C LEU A 142 58.60 39.04 -5.79
N ALA A 143 57.88 40.18 -5.78
CA ALA A 143 56.45 40.17 -5.51
C ALA A 143 55.72 39.41 -6.64
N GLY A 144 55.01 38.35 -6.27
CA GLY A 144 54.32 37.47 -7.21
C GLY A 144 55.09 36.22 -7.61
N ASP A 145 56.36 36.07 -7.21
CA ASP A 145 57.09 34.79 -7.31
C ASP A 145 56.73 33.90 -6.10
N PRO A 146 56.00 32.78 -6.30
CA PRO A 146 55.62 31.88 -5.21
C PRO A 146 56.78 30.97 -4.75
N GLY A 147 57.97 31.09 -5.36
CA GLY A 147 59.11 30.22 -5.12
C GLY A 147 59.03 28.89 -5.88
N PRO A 148 60.00 27.99 -5.65
CA PRO A 148 60.06 26.73 -6.37
C PRO A 148 58.86 25.83 -6.03
N VAL A 149 58.27 25.24 -7.07
CA VAL A 149 57.20 24.25 -6.89
C VAL A 149 57.82 22.93 -6.44
N VAL A 150 57.50 22.51 -5.21
CA VAL A 150 57.82 21.17 -4.72
C VAL A 150 56.71 20.19 -5.07
N LEU A 151 57.07 18.93 -5.29
CA LEU A 151 56.11 17.85 -5.50
C LEU A 151 55.25 17.69 -4.23
N ARG A 152 53.93 17.81 -4.39
CA ARG A 152 52.95 17.75 -3.29
C ARG A 152 52.03 16.56 -3.45
N ARG A 153 51.93 15.70 -2.44
CA ARG A 153 50.87 14.69 -2.40
C ARG A 153 49.57 15.28 -1.89
N LEU A 154 48.48 14.57 -2.07
CA LEU A 154 47.26 14.83 -1.33
C LEU A 154 47.53 14.54 0.15
N ASN A 155 47.27 15.52 1.01
CA ASN A 155 47.22 15.25 2.45
C ASN A 155 45.99 14.38 2.77
N ASN A 156 45.87 13.89 4.00
CA ASN A 156 44.81 12.95 4.39
C ASN A 156 43.40 13.54 4.14
N ALA A 157 43.20 14.82 4.47
CA ALA A 157 41.93 15.50 4.26
C ALA A 157 41.62 15.69 2.77
N GLU A 158 42.61 16.12 1.98
CA GLU A 158 42.51 16.32 0.55
C GLU A 158 42.16 15.01 -0.19
N TYR A 159 42.78 13.90 0.19
CA TYR A 159 42.45 12.58 -0.32
C TYR A 159 41.01 12.21 0.02
N ALA A 160 40.62 12.33 1.29
CA ALA A 160 39.28 11.98 1.74
C ALA A 160 38.18 12.80 1.04
N TYR A 161 38.34 14.12 0.94
CA TYR A 161 37.38 14.96 0.22
C TYR A 161 37.35 14.68 -1.27
N THR A 162 38.51 14.45 -1.90
CA THR A 162 38.56 14.11 -3.33
C THR A 162 37.79 12.81 -3.59
N ILE A 163 37.96 11.79 -2.75
CA ILE A 163 37.19 10.54 -2.86
C ILE A 163 35.69 10.78 -2.64
N ARG A 164 35.30 11.56 -1.63
CA ARG A 164 33.88 11.89 -1.38
C ARG A 164 33.25 12.63 -2.55
N ASP A 165 33.95 13.58 -3.15
CA ASP A 165 33.45 14.38 -4.27
C ASP A 165 33.41 13.55 -5.58
N LEU A 166 34.35 12.61 -5.78
CA LEU A 166 34.35 11.70 -6.93
C LEU A 166 33.27 10.61 -6.86
N THR A 167 33.00 10.10 -5.65
CA THR A 167 32.07 8.98 -5.42
C THR A 167 30.66 9.42 -5.01
N GLY A 168 30.51 10.63 -4.48
CA GLY A 168 29.26 11.13 -3.89
C GLY A 168 28.96 10.57 -2.48
N ILE A 169 29.83 9.74 -1.91
CA ILE A 169 29.61 9.11 -0.60
C ILE A 169 30.20 9.98 0.51
N LYS A 170 29.39 10.87 1.09
CA LYS A 170 29.84 11.85 2.12
C LYS A 170 30.46 11.21 3.38
N THR A 171 30.01 10.00 3.75
CA THR A 171 30.46 9.27 4.95
C THR A 171 31.76 8.50 4.76
N LEU A 172 32.25 8.34 3.53
CA LEU A 172 33.44 7.54 3.24
C LEU A 172 34.70 8.25 3.79
N ASN A 173 35.46 7.58 4.66
CA ASN A 173 36.70 8.11 5.23
C ASN A 173 37.84 7.07 5.12
N PRO A 174 38.44 6.92 3.93
CA PRO A 174 39.46 5.90 3.69
C PRO A 174 40.81 6.24 4.33
N THR A 175 40.99 7.47 4.82
CA THR A 175 42.25 7.94 5.43
C THR A 175 42.24 7.85 6.96
N ARG A 176 41.20 7.29 7.58
CA ARG A 176 41.09 7.19 9.05
C ARG A 176 42.32 6.51 9.67
N ASP A 177 42.84 5.49 9.00
CA ASP A 177 43.94 4.67 9.52
C ASP A 177 45.30 5.08 8.91
N PHE A 178 45.39 6.28 8.31
CA PHE A 178 46.63 6.84 7.78
C PHE A 178 47.43 7.49 8.92
N PRO A 179 48.78 7.48 8.83
CA PRO A 179 49.61 8.31 9.69
C PRO A 179 49.19 9.78 9.62
N VAL A 180 49.28 10.51 10.73
CA VAL A 180 49.05 11.95 10.75
C VAL A 180 50.05 12.63 9.82
N ASP A 181 49.57 13.55 8.99
CA ASP A 181 50.44 14.34 8.12
C ASP A 181 51.38 15.21 8.96
N GLY A 182 52.67 15.22 8.62
CA GLY A 182 53.61 16.17 9.19
C GLY A 182 53.25 17.60 8.81
N ALA A 183 53.35 18.52 9.76
CA ALA A 183 53.33 19.94 9.48
C ALA A 183 54.76 20.44 9.21
N ALA A 184 54.93 21.33 8.24
CA ALA A 184 56.17 22.10 8.13
C ALA A 184 56.28 23.09 9.30
N GLY A 185 57.39 23.84 9.39
CA GLY A 185 57.59 24.84 10.44
C GLY A 185 56.49 25.91 10.56
N GLU A 186 55.67 26.08 9.52
CA GLU A 186 54.52 27.00 9.47
C GLU A 186 53.19 26.38 9.94
N GLY A 187 53.16 25.11 10.34
CA GLY A 187 51.95 24.47 10.89
C GLY A 187 50.99 23.85 9.87
N PHE A 188 51.22 24.03 8.56
CA PHE A 188 50.37 23.46 7.50
C PHE A 188 50.77 22.04 7.10
N THR A 189 49.77 21.15 6.96
CA THR A 189 49.90 19.73 6.59
C THR A 189 49.86 19.50 5.07
N ASN A 190 49.64 20.56 4.29
CA ASN A 190 49.72 20.56 2.83
C ASN A 190 51.05 21.11 2.29
N ALA A 191 52.00 21.42 3.18
CA ALA A 191 53.33 21.87 2.81
C ALA A 191 54.16 20.72 2.21
N GLY A 192 54.53 20.84 0.93
CA GLY A 192 55.16 19.74 0.18
C GLY A 192 56.49 19.24 0.75
N SER A 193 57.27 20.11 1.41
CA SER A 193 58.53 19.73 2.05
C SER A 193 58.36 18.75 3.23
N ALA A 194 57.17 18.69 3.83
CA ALA A 194 56.84 17.78 4.94
C ALA A 194 56.05 16.53 4.47
N GLN A 195 55.86 16.36 3.17
CA GLN A 195 54.94 15.38 2.58
C GLN A 195 55.63 14.13 2.01
N GLY A 196 56.60 13.57 2.75
CA GLY A 196 57.28 12.33 2.37
C GLY A 196 56.33 11.14 2.20
N MET A 197 56.75 10.16 1.38
CA MET A 197 56.03 8.90 1.14
C MET A 197 56.80 7.73 1.77
N SER A 198 56.24 7.12 2.81
CA SER A 198 56.81 5.91 3.42
C SER A 198 56.25 4.63 2.79
N PRO A 199 56.97 3.49 2.83
CA PRO A 199 56.42 2.21 2.38
C PRO A 199 55.09 1.83 3.05
N ALA A 200 54.96 2.09 4.35
CA ALA A 200 53.73 1.87 5.10
C ALA A 200 52.56 2.72 4.57
N LEU A 201 52.82 3.98 4.21
CA LEU A 201 51.80 4.87 3.64
C LEU A 201 51.35 4.39 2.24
N VAL A 202 52.26 3.87 1.42
CA VAL A 202 51.88 3.27 0.12
C VAL A 202 50.93 2.09 0.30
N GLN A 203 51.20 1.21 1.27
CA GLN A 203 50.30 0.10 1.59
C GLN A 203 48.92 0.60 2.06
N LYS A 204 48.89 1.65 2.89
CA LYS A 204 47.65 2.30 3.34
C LYS A 204 46.85 2.89 2.17
N TYR A 205 47.49 3.53 1.20
CA TYR A 205 46.81 3.99 -0.02
C TYR A 205 46.19 2.85 -0.82
N LEU A 206 46.86 1.70 -0.94
CA LEU A 206 46.31 0.54 -1.64
C LEU A 206 45.08 -0.04 -0.92
N LEU A 207 45.14 -0.16 0.41
CA LEU A 207 44.00 -0.62 1.22
C LEU A 207 42.82 0.37 1.12
N ALA A 208 43.08 1.66 1.23
CA ALA A 208 42.09 2.72 1.01
C ALA A 208 41.47 2.64 -0.39
N ALA A 209 42.28 2.47 -1.42
CA ALA A 209 41.80 2.36 -2.80
C ALA A 209 40.92 1.12 -3.02
N LYS A 210 41.27 -0.02 -2.40
CA LYS A 210 40.43 -1.23 -2.41
C LYS A 210 39.11 -1.00 -1.67
N GLN A 211 39.16 -0.36 -0.49
CA GLN A 211 37.96 0.01 0.26
C GLN A 211 37.03 0.90 -0.58
N VAL A 212 37.57 1.90 -1.28
CA VAL A 212 36.78 2.74 -2.19
C VAL A 212 36.20 1.91 -3.35
N ALA A 213 36.98 0.99 -3.92
CA ALA A 213 36.53 0.13 -5.01
C ALA A 213 35.42 -0.83 -4.59
N ASP A 214 35.34 -1.25 -3.32
CA ASP A 214 34.23 -2.07 -2.83
C ASP A 214 32.88 -1.36 -2.95
N HIS A 215 32.87 -0.02 -2.87
CA HIS A 215 31.67 0.80 -3.06
C HIS A 215 31.24 0.95 -4.53
N LEU A 216 32.05 0.50 -5.50
CA LEU A 216 31.70 0.55 -6.91
C LEU A 216 30.53 -0.40 -7.23
N VAL A 217 29.60 0.11 -8.01
CA VAL A 217 28.42 -0.57 -8.54
C VAL A 217 28.47 -0.53 -10.05
N LEU A 218 28.30 -1.68 -10.69
CA LEU A 218 28.11 -1.77 -12.14
C LEU A 218 26.64 -1.51 -12.46
N LEU A 219 26.37 -0.61 -13.41
CA LEU A 219 25.04 -0.19 -13.81
C LEU A 219 24.87 -0.39 -15.31
N PRO A 220 23.64 -0.57 -15.83
CA PRO A 220 23.38 -0.72 -17.26
C PRO A 220 24.07 0.31 -18.17
N THR A 221 24.30 1.52 -17.65
CA THR A 221 24.80 2.68 -18.37
C THR A 221 26.25 3.07 -18.00
N GLY A 222 26.96 2.29 -17.16
CA GLY A 222 28.31 2.64 -16.72
C GLY A 222 28.63 2.20 -15.29
N ILE A 223 29.46 2.97 -14.60
CA ILE A 223 29.78 2.73 -13.18
C ILE A 223 29.13 3.78 -12.28
N GLY A 224 28.76 3.35 -11.08
CA GLY A 224 28.30 4.22 -9.99
C GLY A 224 28.95 3.84 -8.66
N PHE A 225 28.59 4.56 -7.60
CA PHE A 225 29.05 4.29 -6.24
C PHE A 225 27.87 4.23 -5.28
N SER A 226 27.94 3.32 -4.31
CA SER A 226 26.93 3.15 -3.28
C SER A 226 27.59 3.16 -1.89
N PRO A 227 26.96 3.76 -0.86
CA PRO A 227 27.42 3.61 0.52
C PRO A 227 27.45 2.15 0.97
N HIS A 228 26.75 1.26 0.28
CA HIS A 228 26.72 -0.18 0.56
C HIS A 228 27.66 -0.98 -0.33
N THR A 229 28.33 -1.97 0.26
CA THR A 229 29.31 -2.84 -0.42
C THR A 229 28.72 -4.18 -0.87
N THR A 230 27.58 -4.60 -0.32
CA THR A 230 26.92 -5.87 -0.67
C THR A 230 25.86 -5.69 -1.75
N ARG A 231 25.61 -6.73 -2.56
CA ARG A 231 24.54 -6.73 -3.58
C ARG A 231 23.16 -6.55 -2.95
N ARG A 232 22.89 -7.24 -1.82
CA ARG A 232 21.60 -7.19 -1.12
C ARG A 232 21.25 -5.77 -0.69
N ASP A 233 22.15 -5.09 0.01
CA ASP A 233 21.89 -3.74 0.52
C ASP A 233 21.72 -2.72 -0.63
N ARG A 234 22.41 -2.91 -1.75
CA ARG A 234 22.23 -2.08 -2.97
C ARG A 234 20.86 -2.28 -3.59
N THR A 235 20.41 -3.54 -3.67
CA THR A 235 19.06 -3.88 -4.12
C THR A 235 18.02 -3.23 -3.20
N ASP A 236 18.18 -3.34 -1.88
CA ASP A 236 17.28 -2.75 -0.89
C ASP A 236 17.25 -1.21 -0.99
N ALA A 237 18.40 -0.57 -1.22
CA ALA A 237 18.47 0.86 -1.46
C ALA A 237 17.76 1.29 -2.76
N LEU A 238 17.82 0.50 -3.84
CA LEU A 238 17.09 0.77 -5.08
C LEU A 238 15.58 0.58 -4.91
N ILE A 239 15.16 -0.46 -4.16
CA ILE A 239 13.75 -0.65 -3.77
C ILE A 239 13.26 0.54 -2.96
N ALA A 240 14.05 1.02 -2.00
CA ALA A 240 13.71 2.20 -1.20
C ALA A 240 13.56 3.46 -2.08
N LYS A 241 14.44 3.67 -3.07
CA LYS A 241 14.32 4.77 -4.04
C LYS A 241 13.05 4.66 -4.89
N LEU A 242 12.69 3.46 -5.38
CA LEU A 242 11.45 3.25 -6.13
C LEU A 242 10.21 3.50 -5.26
N ARG A 243 10.20 3.01 -4.02
CA ARG A 243 9.12 3.28 -3.06
C ARG A 243 9.00 4.78 -2.77
N ALA A 244 10.13 5.47 -2.55
CA ALA A 244 10.17 6.91 -2.36
C ALA A 244 9.69 7.68 -3.60
N PHE A 245 9.97 7.18 -4.82
CA PHE A 245 9.46 7.75 -6.06
C PHE A 245 7.93 7.61 -6.16
N TYR A 246 7.37 6.47 -5.74
CA TYR A 246 5.92 6.26 -5.76
C TYR A 246 5.15 6.97 -4.65
N GLN A 247 5.79 7.22 -3.51
CA GLN A 247 5.12 7.76 -2.31
C GLN A 247 4.32 9.05 -2.55
N PRO A 248 4.81 10.06 -3.30
CA PRO A 248 4.06 11.30 -3.53
C PRO A 248 2.75 11.14 -4.31
N PHE A 249 2.53 9.98 -4.96
CA PHE A 249 1.36 9.73 -5.80
C PHE A 249 0.31 8.83 -5.15
N ASN A 250 0.60 8.32 -3.96
CA ASN A 250 -0.24 7.37 -3.25
C ASN A 250 -0.92 8.05 -2.05
N ASP A 251 -2.17 7.69 -1.81
CA ASP A 251 -2.89 8.08 -0.61
C ASP A 251 -2.31 7.32 0.60
N SER A 252 -1.91 8.05 1.64
CA SER A 252 -1.41 7.50 2.90
C SER A 252 -2.53 7.09 3.86
N SER A 253 -3.80 7.23 3.47
CA SER A 253 -4.93 6.80 4.28
C SER A 253 -5.02 5.26 4.33
N ASP A 254 -4.77 4.68 5.50
CA ASP A 254 -4.99 3.27 5.79
C ASP A 254 -6.49 2.92 5.62
N GLY A 255 -6.88 2.48 4.42
CA GLY A 255 -8.27 2.20 4.05
C GLY A 255 -8.61 0.70 4.09
N ALA A 256 -9.75 0.39 4.73
CA ALA A 256 -10.28 -0.93 5.07
C ALA A 256 -10.44 -1.95 3.93
N ALA A 257 -10.28 -3.23 4.30
CA ALA A 257 -10.35 -4.42 3.44
C ALA A 257 -11.63 -4.49 2.60
N ALA A 258 -11.46 -4.71 1.30
CA ALA A 258 -12.57 -4.99 0.40
C ALA A 258 -13.02 -6.45 0.57
N THR A 259 -14.28 -6.67 0.98
CA THR A 259 -14.88 -8.01 1.07
C THR A 259 -15.44 -8.45 -0.28
N GLY A 260 -14.71 -9.32 -0.97
CA GLY A 260 -15.18 -10.12 -2.10
C GLY A 260 -14.80 -11.59 -1.88
N GLN A 261 -15.71 -12.50 -2.20
CA GLN A 261 -15.71 -13.94 -1.90
C GLN A 261 -14.35 -14.64 -1.70
N ALA A 262 -14.25 -15.32 -0.55
CA ALA A 262 -13.28 -16.34 -0.13
C ALA A 262 -11.82 -15.95 0.21
N VAL A 263 -11.34 -14.72 -0.01
CA VAL A 263 -10.05 -14.25 0.55
C VAL A 263 -10.18 -12.79 0.97
N ARG A 264 -9.89 -12.46 2.25
CA ARG A 264 -9.75 -11.06 2.71
C ARG A 264 -8.45 -10.51 2.12
N PHE A 265 -8.54 -9.67 1.09
CA PHE A 265 -7.39 -8.88 0.63
C PHE A 265 -7.32 -7.60 1.46
N ASP A 266 -6.21 -7.44 2.19
CA ASP A 266 -5.91 -6.15 2.82
C ASP A 266 -5.60 -5.16 1.70
N THR A 267 -6.45 -4.16 1.47
CA THR A 267 -6.26 -3.09 0.48
C THR A 267 -5.04 -2.20 0.76
N LYS A 268 -4.28 -2.49 1.83
CA LYS A 268 -2.95 -1.94 2.16
C LYS A 268 -1.84 -2.26 1.15
N GLN A 269 -2.16 -2.78 -0.03
CA GLN A 269 -1.18 -3.14 -1.07
C GLN A 269 -0.53 -1.93 -1.80
N GLY A 270 -0.87 -0.69 -1.38
CA GLY A 270 -0.27 0.54 -1.88
C GLY A 270 -0.75 0.93 -3.29
N GLY A 271 -0.48 2.17 -3.73
CA GLY A 271 -0.91 2.64 -5.05
C GLY A 271 -2.30 3.26 -5.15
N ARG A 272 -3.06 3.33 -4.05
CA ARG A 272 -4.41 3.92 -4.03
C ARG A 272 -4.31 5.41 -4.35
N PHE A 273 -5.19 5.87 -5.23
CA PHE A 273 -5.18 7.22 -5.74
C PHE A 273 -6.30 8.07 -5.14
N ALA A 274 -5.95 9.19 -4.51
CA ALA A 274 -6.88 10.12 -3.87
C ALA A 274 -7.68 10.96 -4.90
N VAL A 275 -8.46 10.30 -5.76
CA VAL A 275 -9.29 10.95 -6.80
C VAL A 275 -10.25 12.00 -6.21
N GLU A 276 -10.65 11.81 -4.96
CA GLU A 276 -11.51 12.74 -4.20
C GLU A 276 -10.93 14.15 -4.17
N GLN A 277 -9.65 14.32 -3.85
CA GLN A 277 -9.02 15.64 -3.77
C GLN A 277 -9.11 16.40 -5.11
N TYR A 278 -8.99 15.67 -6.22
CA TYR A 278 -9.11 16.24 -7.55
C TYR A 278 -10.55 16.59 -7.91
N LEU A 279 -11.51 15.71 -7.58
CA LEU A 279 -12.94 15.97 -7.84
C LEU A 279 -13.44 17.16 -7.03
N VAL A 280 -13.09 17.24 -5.74
CA VAL A 280 -13.38 18.40 -4.86
C VAL A 280 -12.78 19.68 -5.46
N ALA A 281 -11.52 19.66 -5.90
CA ALA A 281 -10.90 20.82 -6.53
C ALA A 281 -11.62 21.26 -7.81
N THR A 282 -12.03 20.32 -8.67
CA THR A 282 -12.77 20.64 -9.90
C THR A 282 -14.16 21.21 -9.62
N LEU A 283 -14.83 20.80 -8.55
CA LEU A 283 -16.14 21.33 -8.16
C LEU A 283 -16.02 22.71 -7.51
N ALA A 284 -15.09 22.86 -6.55
CA ALA A 284 -14.88 24.12 -5.82
C ALA A 284 -14.42 25.26 -6.73
N GLU A 285 -13.56 24.99 -7.71
CA GLU A 285 -13.02 26.00 -8.62
C GLU A 285 -13.77 26.04 -9.97
N ARG A 286 -14.89 25.31 -10.11
CA ARG A 286 -15.59 25.10 -11.40
C ARG A 286 -15.89 26.41 -12.13
N GLU A 287 -16.46 27.37 -11.44
CA GLU A 287 -16.84 28.67 -12.02
C GLU A 287 -15.62 29.55 -12.34
N ALA A 288 -14.57 29.49 -11.51
CA ALA A 288 -13.32 30.21 -11.77
C ALA A 288 -12.58 29.64 -12.99
N LEU A 289 -12.61 28.32 -13.17
CA LEU A 289 -12.02 27.62 -14.32
C LEU A 289 -12.84 27.82 -15.61
N ARG A 290 -14.18 27.79 -15.54
CA ARG A 290 -15.07 28.06 -16.70
C ARG A 290 -14.96 29.49 -17.21
N SER A 291 -14.88 30.47 -16.29
CA SER A 291 -14.73 31.89 -16.62
C SER A 291 -13.31 32.30 -17.03
N GLY A 292 -12.33 31.39 -16.93
CA GLY A 292 -10.92 31.68 -17.19
C GLY A 292 -10.23 32.54 -16.11
N ARG A 293 -10.90 32.85 -14.99
CA ARG A 293 -10.33 33.60 -13.86
C ARG A 293 -9.14 32.90 -13.21
N LYS A 294 -9.13 31.56 -13.23
CA LYS A 294 -7.99 30.74 -12.81
C LYS A 294 -7.61 29.76 -13.91
N SER A 295 -6.31 29.47 -14.03
CA SER A 295 -5.83 28.36 -14.86
C SER A 295 -5.77 27.07 -14.03
N ILE A 296 -5.83 25.92 -14.72
CA ILE A 296 -5.68 24.61 -14.06
C ILE A 296 -4.33 24.48 -13.35
N ASP A 297 -3.27 25.08 -13.90
CA ASP A 297 -1.93 25.11 -13.29
C ASP A 297 -1.87 25.96 -12.01
N ALA A 298 -2.70 27.01 -11.91
CA ALA A 298 -2.83 27.79 -10.68
C ALA A 298 -3.53 26.96 -9.59
N VAL A 299 -4.68 26.35 -9.92
CA VAL A 299 -5.42 25.49 -8.98
C VAL A 299 -4.59 24.31 -8.50
N ALA A 300 -3.85 23.67 -9.41
CA ALA A 300 -2.97 22.55 -9.06
C ALA A 300 -1.88 22.97 -8.06
N ARG A 301 -1.28 24.16 -8.23
CA ARG A 301 -0.27 24.68 -7.28
C ARG A 301 -0.89 25.07 -5.94
N GLU A 302 -2.02 25.78 -5.95
CA GLU A 302 -2.73 26.21 -4.74
C GLU A 302 -3.18 25.03 -3.86
N ARG A 303 -3.59 23.93 -4.49
CA ARG A 303 -4.12 22.75 -3.79
C ARG A 303 -3.13 21.58 -3.71
N HIS A 304 -1.87 21.79 -4.10
CA HIS A 304 -0.83 20.76 -4.11
C HIS A 304 -1.21 19.48 -4.89
N LEU A 305 -1.88 19.63 -6.04
CA LEU A 305 -2.35 18.54 -6.89
C LEU A 305 -1.47 18.36 -8.14
N ASN A 306 -1.48 17.17 -8.73
CA ASN A 306 -0.81 16.91 -10.00
C ASN A 306 -1.54 17.63 -11.16
N SER A 307 -0.90 18.65 -11.74
CA SER A 307 -1.48 19.45 -12.82
C SER A 307 -1.87 18.62 -14.05
N ARG A 308 -1.06 17.63 -14.44
CA ARG A 308 -1.30 16.80 -15.64
C ARG A 308 -2.59 16.00 -15.51
N TYR A 309 -2.82 15.38 -14.36
CA TYR A 309 -4.07 14.68 -14.11
C TYR A 309 -5.25 15.62 -13.98
N LEU A 310 -5.12 16.73 -13.24
CA LEU A 310 -6.19 17.71 -13.08
C LEU A 310 -6.65 18.28 -14.43
N LYS A 311 -5.72 18.56 -15.36
CA LYS A 311 -6.02 18.97 -16.75
C LYS A 311 -6.82 17.92 -17.50
N ARG A 312 -6.44 16.64 -17.39
CA ARG A 312 -7.15 15.53 -18.04
C ARG A 312 -8.56 15.36 -17.46
N LEU A 313 -8.68 15.37 -16.14
CA LEU A 313 -9.94 15.26 -15.43
C LEU A 313 -10.88 16.41 -15.81
N TRP A 314 -10.40 17.65 -15.72
CA TRP A 314 -11.18 18.84 -16.13
C TRP A 314 -11.62 18.76 -17.59
N LYS A 315 -10.73 18.41 -18.52
CA LYS A 315 -11.05 18.25 -19.95
C LYS A 315 -12.14 17.18 -20.17
N VAL A 316 -12.19 16.14 -19.34
CA VAL A 316 -13.20 15.08 -19.49
C VAL A 316 -14.51 15.48 -18.82
N LEU A 317 -14.51 16.16 -17.67
CA LEU A 317 -15.72 16.52 -16.93
C LEU A 317 -16.44 17.77 -17.49
N SER A 318 -15.69 18.75 -17.98
CA SER A 318 -16.23 20.06 -18.39
C SER A 318 -16.85 20.11 -19.79
N VAL A 319 -16.67 19.06 -20.62
CA VAL A 319 -17.19 19.03 -22.00
C VAL A 319 -18.68 18.71 -21.98
N SER A 320 -19.50 19.65 -22.46
CA SER A 320 -20.97 19.58 -22.45
C SER A 320 -21.56 18.77 -23.60
N ASN A 321 -20.82 18.55 -24.69
CA ASN A 321 -21.32 17.87 -25.88
C ASN A 321 -20.19 17.07 -26.56
N ARG A 322 -20.34 15.74 -26.67
CA ARG A 322 -19.39 14.88 -27.38
C ARG A 322 -20.09 14.15 -28.53
N SER A 323 -19.31 13.91 -29.58
CA SER A 323 -19.66 13.04 -30.70
C SER A 323 -19.67 11.54 -30.34
N THR A 324 -19.24 11.14 -29.14
CA THR A 324 -19.23 9.74 -28.69
C THR A 324 -19.73 9.62 -27.23
N PRO A 325 -20.88 8.98 -26.98
CA PRO A 325 -21.41 8.75 -25.64
C PRO A 325 -20.52 7.80 -24.81
N SER A 326 -20.58 7.87 -23.49
CA SER A 326 -19.90 6.98 -22.54
C SER A 326 -20.79 6.65 -21.34
N LEU A 327 -21.12 5.38 -21.16
CA LEU A 327 -22.06 4.91 -20.14
C LEU A 327 -21.74 5.37 -18.72
N ALA A 328 -20.51 5.13 -18.27
CA ALA A 328 -20.10 5.50 -16.92
C ALA A 328 -19.79 7.00 -16.80
N LEU A 329 -19.10 7.58 -17.79
CA LEU A 329 -18.63 8.97 -17.68
C LEU A 329 -19.76 9.99 -17.86
N ASP A 330 -20.78 9.71 -18.67
CA ASP A 330 -21.89 10.64 -18.87
C ASP A 330 -22.74 10.76 -17.61
N GLN A 331 -22.99 9.65 -16.91
CA GLN A 331 -23.63 9.68 -15.59
C GLN A 331 -22.79 10.47 -14.57
N ILE A 332 -21.48 10.24 -14.52
CA ILE A 332 -20.57 10.97 -13.61
C ILE A 332 -20.55 12.46 -13.93
N ARG A 333 -20.57 12.85 -15.21
CA ARG A 333 -20.67 14.26 -15.63
C ARG A 333 -22.01 14.88 -15.25
N ALA A 334 -23.11 14.16 -15.43
CA ALA A 334 -24.44 14.64 -15.06
C ALA A 334 -24.50 14.93 -13.55
N THR A 335 -24.06 13.97 -12.73
CA THR A 335 -23.92 14.17 -11.28
C THR A 335 -22.97 15.33 -10.97
N TRP A 336 -21.78 15.36 -11.56
CA TRP A 336 -20.79 16.41 -11.31
C TRP A 336 -21.30 17.80 -11.70
N ASN A 337 -22.07 17.96 -12.78
CA ASN A 337 -22.66 19.24 -13.17
C ASN A 337 -23.77 19.68 -12.21
N ALA A 338 -24.57 18.74 -11.69
CA ALA A 338 -25.64 19.01 -10.74
C ALA A 338 -25.12 19.24 -9.30
N SER A 339 -23.93 18.75 -8.96
CA SER A 339 -23.32 18.85 -7.63
C SER A 339 -22.67 20.20 -7.34
N SER A 340 -22.71 20.60 -6.07
CA SER A 340 -21.87 21.63 -5.47
C SER A 340 -20.55 21.03 -4.93
N ALA A 341 -19.67 21.85 -4.34
CA ALA A 341 -18.45 21.36 -3.71
C ALA A 341 -18.72 20.48 -2.47
N GLU A 342 -19.81 20.73 -1.73
CA GLU A 342 -20.22 19.96 -0.55
C GLU A 342 -20.76 18.56 -0.95
N ASP A 343 -21.28 18.43 -2.16
CA ASP A 343 -21.81 17.18 -2.71
C ASP A 343 -20.75 16.27 -3.35
N ALA A 344 -19.46 16.64 -3.27
CA ALA A 344 -18.36 15.92 -3.92
C ALA A 344 -18.33 14.42 -3.55
N VAL A 345 -18.73 14.07 -2.32
CA VAL A 345 -18.85 12.69 -1.84
C VAL A 345 -19.75 11.84 -2.74
N ASN A 346 -20.81 12.39 -3.33
CA ASN A 346 -21.71 11.64 -4.21
C ASN A 346 -21.03 11.28 -5.53
N VAL A 347 -20.29 12.21 -6.12
CA VAL A 347 -19.49 11.97 -7.35
C VAL A 347 -18.39 10.95 -7.06
N VAL A 348 -17.69 11.09 -5.93
CA VAL A 348 -16.65 10.14 -5.48
C VAL A 348 -17.23 8.74 -5.30
N ARG A 349 -18.39 8.61 -4.64
CA ARG A 349 -19.09 7.32 -4.44
C ARG A 349 -19.46 6.68 -5.78
N GLN A 350 -19.92 7.47 -6.76
CA GLN A 350 -20.26 6.96 -8.09
C GLN A 350 -19.03 6.46 -8.85
N VAL A 351 -17.90 7.21 -8.81
CA VAL A 351 -16.62 6.78 -9.37
C VAL A 351 -16.14 5.48 -8.71
N ALA A 352 -16.21 5.39 -7.37
CA ALA A 352 -15.81 4.21 -6.62
C ALA A 352 -16.63 2.96 -6.97
N ARG A 353 -17.95 3.09 -7.14
CA ARG A 353 -18.82 1.98 -7.60
C ARG A 353 -18.42 1.50 -9.00
N TRP A 354 -18.14 2.41 -9.93
CA TRP A 354 -17.65 2.05 -11.27
C TRP A 354 -16.24 1.45 -11.24
N GLN A 355 -15.34 1.92 -10.37
CA GLN A 355 -14.02 1.30 -10.18
C GLN A 355 -14.15 -0.13 -9.66
N ALA A 356 -14.94 -0.37 -8.62
CA ALA A 356 -15.21 -1.71 -8.08
C ALA A 356 -15.91 -2.63 -9.09
N ALA A 357 -16.74 -2.05 -9.97
CA ALA A 357 -17.36 -2.80 -11.05
C ALA A 357 -16.33 -3.21 -12.12
N LEU A 358 -15.49 -2.28 -12.58
CA LEU A 358 -14.67 -2.45 -13.77
C LEU A 358 -13.25 -2.97 -13.52
N TRP A 359 -12.85 -3.13 -12.26
CA TRP A 359 -11.54 -3.64 -11.86
C TRP A 359 -11.65 -4.83 -10.91
N THR A 360 -10.64 -5.69 -10.94
CA THR A 360 -10.41 -6.72 -9.93
C THR A 360 -8.95 -6.72 -9.51
N TYR A 361 -8.69 -6.94 -8.23
CA TYR A 361 -7.34 -7.15 -7.71
C TYR A 361 -7.04 -8.65 -7.71
N ASN A 362 -5.81 -9.01 -8.08
CA ASN A 362 -5.30 -10.37 -8.08
C ASN A 362 -4.02 -10.46 -7.25
N SER A 363 -3.75 -11.62 -6.66
CA SER A 363 -2.43 -11.90 -6.08
C SER A 363 -1.38 -12.03 -7.18
N ILE A 364 -0.20 -11.47 -6.89
CA ILE A 364 1.01 -11.71 -7.67
C ILE A 364 1.88 -12.64 -6.84
N GLY A 365 2.19 -13.82 -7.37
CA GLY A 365 3.06 -14.74 -6.66
C GLY A 365 3.20 -16.10 -7.34
N HIS A 366 2.12 -16.59 -7.96
CA HIS A 366 2.11 -17.89 -8.61
C HIS A 366 3.00 -17.94 -9.87
N ILE A 367 3.74 -19.04 -10.00
CA ILE A 367 4.36 -19.51 -11.25
C ILE A 367 3.33 -19.44 -12.37
N GLU A 368 3.64 -18.78 -13.49
CA GLU A 368 2.84 -18.52 -14.71
C GLU A 368 1.76 -19.60 -15.02
N ARG A 369 0.70 -19.64 -14.21
CA ARG A 369 -0.31 -20.67 -14.28
C ARG A 369 -1.07 -20.45 -15.57
N VAL A 370 -1.21 -21.50 -16.38
CA VAL A 370 -2.05 -21.43 -17.59
C VAL A 370 -3.47 -21.03 -17.16
N GLY A 371 -3.94 -19.88 -17.63
CA GLY A 371 -5.24 -19.29 -17.25
C GLY A 371 -5.25 -18.48 -15.94
N GLY A 372 -4.10 -18.28 -15.28
CA GLY A 372 -3.96 -17.43 -14.11
C GLY A 372 -4.01 -15.92 -14.41
N PRO A 373 -4.14 -15.07 -13.38
CA PRO A 373 -4.16 -13.62 -13.55
C PRO A 373 -2.83 -13.11 -14.09
N LYS A 374 -2.89 -12.15 -15.04
CA LYS A 374 -1.71 -11.57 -15.71
C LYS A 374 -1.26 -10.23 -15.13
N ALA A 375 -2.08 -9.62 -14.28
CA ALA A 375 -1.89 -8.30 -13.73
C ALA A 375 -2.42 -8.25 -12.29
N TRP A 376 -1.82 -7.42 -11.45
CA TRP A 376 -2.29 -7.18 -10.08
C TRP A 376 -3.63 -6.45 -10.15
N LEU A 377 -3.71 -5.39 -10.95
CA LEU A 377 -4.95 -4.70 -11.25
C LEU A 377 -5.45 -5.09 -12.66
N GLN A 378 -6.47 -5.94 -12.73
CA GLN A 378 -6.99 -6.45 -14.00
C GLN A 378 -8.34 -5.83 -14.38
N PRO A 379 -8.53 -5.39 -15.63
CA PRO A 379 -9.84 -4.97 -16.13
C PRO A 379 -10.86 -6.11 -16.08
N ARG A 380 -12.05 -5.85 -15.53
CA ARG A 380 -13.18 -6.77 -15.52
C ARG A 380 -14.16 -6.43 -16.65
N SER A 381 -14.56 -7.44 -17.43
CA SER A 381 -15.66 -7.29 -18.38
C SER A 381 -17.00 -7.32 -17.66
N ARG A 382 -17.92 -6.45 -18.09
CA ARG A 382 -19.30 -6.36 -17.57
C ARG A 382 -20.35 -6.66 -18.62
N THR A 383 -19.96 -7.28 -19.74
CA THR A 383 -20.88 -7.73 -20.79
C THR A 383 -21.11 -9.23 -20.71
N ILE A 384 -22.35 -9.68 -20.77
CA ILE A 384 -22.72 -11.11 -20.83
C ILE A 384 -23.81 -11.35 -21.89
N PRO A 385 -23.93 -12.56 -22.47
CA PRO A 385 -24.95 -12.85 -23.48
C PRO A 385 -26.37 -13.00 -22.91
N GLN A 386 -26.47 -13.47 -21.67
CA GLN A 386 -27.73 -13.72 -20.98
C GLN A 386 -27.49 -13.75 -19.47
N GLN A 387 -28.54 -13.54 -18.69
CA GLN A 387 -28.50 -13.58 -17.23
C GLN A 387 -29.68 -14.38 -16.69
N GLU A 388 -29.39 -15.36 -15.83
CA GLU A 388 -30.43 -16.01 -15.02
C GLU A 388 -30.65 -15.22 -13.74
N PHE A 389 -31.92 -15.00 -13.39
CA PHE A 389 -32.35 -14.35 -12.17
C PHE A 389 -33.08 -15.36 -11.29
N GLN A 390 -32.69 -15.41 -10.02
CA GLN A 390 -33.37 -16.18 -8.97
C GLN A 390 -33.76 -15.23 -7.83
N LEU A 391 -35.02 -14.80 -7.81
CA LEU A 391 -35.56 -13.92 -6.78
C LEU A 391 -36.36 -14.75 -5.78
N LYS A 392 -35.77 -15.00 -4.61
CA LYS A 392 -36.46 -15.70 -3.50
C LYS A 392 -37.53 -14.78 -2.92
N LEU A 393 -38.79 -15.23 -2.95
CA LEU A 393 -39.90 -14.50 -2.36
C LEU A 393 -40.05 -14.85 -0.88
N PRO A 394 -40.48 -13.92 -0.02
CA PRO A 394 -40.64 -14.18 1.41
C PRO A 394 -41.60 -15.34 1.70
N ASP A 395 -41.34 -16.09 2.78
CA ASP A 395 -42.25 -17.14 3.27
C ASP A 395 -43.57 -16.56 3.82
N ARG A 396 -43.54 -15.28 4.24
CA ARG A 396 -44.72 -14.50 4.65
C ARG A 396 -44.74 -13.19 3.89
N ILE A 397 -45.85 -12.93 3.21
CA ILE A 397 -46.09 -11.70 2.46
C ILE A 397 -47.13 -10.89 3.21
N ALA A 398 -46.82 -9.63 3.51
CA ALA A 398 -47.76 -8.71 4.15
C ALA A 398 -48.77 -8.23 3.09
N GLY A 399 -50.04 -8.61 3.25
CA GLY A 399 -51.12 -8.29 2.31
C GLY A 399 -51.46 -9.44 1.34
N ASP A 400 -52.39 -9.19 0.42
CA ASP A 400 -52.96 -10.23 -0.45
C ASP A 400 -52.08 -10.56 -1.68
N THR A 401 -51.20 -9.64 -2.09
CA THR A 401 -50.31 -9.79 -3.26
C THR A 401 -48.91 -9.24 -3.01
N ILE A 402 -47.92 -9.73 -3.76
CA ILE A 402 -46.58 -9.16 -3.89
C ILE A 402 -46.36 -8.72 -5.34
N THR A 403 -45.76 -7.55 -5.55
CA THR A 403 -45.41 -7.08 -6.90
C THR A 403 -43.96 -7.45 -7.23
N VAL A 404 -43.75 -8.02 -8.41
CA VAL A 404 -42.42 -8.27 -8.97
C VAL A 404 -42.26 -7.49 -10.27
N TYR A 405 -41.10 -6.86 -10.43
CA TYR A 405 -40.73 -6.07 -11.59
C TYR A 405 -39.69 -6.80 -12.43
N LEU A 406 -39.96 -6.93 -13.73
CA LEU A 406 -38.98 -7.30 -14.75
C LEU A 406 -38.67 -6.03 -15.56
N SER A 407 -37.43 -5.53 -15.51
CA SER A 407 -37.05 -4.29 -16.19
C SER A 407 -35.83 -4.45 -17.08
N GLY A 408 -35.87 -3.81 -18.24
CA GLY A 408 -34.71 -3.56 -19.09
C GLY A 408 -34.48 -2.07 -19.27
N THR A 409 -33.22 -1.63 -19.22
CA THR A 409 -32.82 -0.24 -19.53
C THR A 409 -32.12 -0.17 -20.90
N ASP A 410 -31.98 1.03 -21.47
CA ASP A 410 -31.10 1.29 -22.62
C ASP A 410 -29.65 1.48 -22.12
N ALA A 411 -28.67 0.83 -22.77
CA ALA A 411 -27.25 1.01 -22.50
C ALA A 411 -26.55 1.91 -23.54
N GLY A 412 -27.23 2.99 -23.91
CA GLY A 412 -26.70 4.23 -24.48
C GLY A 412 -26.48 4.22 -25.98
N ASP A 413 -27.10 3.27 -26.70
CA ASP A 413 -27.23 3.27 -28.17
C ASP A 413 -28.65 3.55 -28.67
N GLY A 414 -29.60 3.75 -27.75
CA GLY A 414 -30.99 3.99 -28.09
C GLY A 414 -31.77 2.69 -28.26
N ASN A 415 -33.09 2.77 -28.15
CA ASN A 415 -33.97 1.61 -28.03
C ASN A 415 -34.25 0.82 -29.32
N GLN A 416 -33.67 1.19 -30.47
CA GLN A 416 -34.06 0.64 -31.78
C GLN A 416 -33.84 -0.88 -31.87
N HIS A 417 -32.85 -1.39 -31.15
CA HIS A 417 -32.44 -2.80 -31.15
C HIS A 417 -32.60 -3.48 -29.78
N ASP A 418 -33.14 -2.81 -28.77
CA ASP A 418 -33.15 -3.33 -27.40
C ASP A 418 -34.36 -4.23 -27.11
N PHE A 419 -34.54 -5.28 -27.90
CA PHE A 419 -35.60 -6.27 -27.67
C PHE A 419 -35.10 -7.31 -26.65
N ALA A 420 -35.54 -7.18 -25.41
CA ALA A 420 -35.23 -8.12 -24.32
C ALA A 420 -36.26 -9.25 -24.26
N VAL A 421 -35.78 -10.49 -24.24
CA VAL A 421 -36.55 -11.72 -24.05
C VAL A 421 -36.36 -12.19 -22.61
N TRP A 422 -37.45 -12.23 -21.87
CA TRP A 422 -37.56 -12.91 -20.58
C TRP A 422 -38.08 -14.33 -20.82
N GLU A 423 -37.17 -15.29 -20.83
CA GLU A 423 -37.45 -16.68 -21.14
C GLU A 423 -38.06 -17.41 -19.96
N ASN A 424 -39.20 -18.08 -20.23
CA ASN A 424 -39.94 -18.92 -19.28
C ASN A 424 -39.97 -18.41 -17.83
N PRO A 425 -40.48 -17.18 -17.56
CA PRO A 425 -40.59 -16.66 -16.19
C PRO A 425 -41.54 -17.55 -15.38
N ARG A 426 -41.08 -18.11 -14.25
CA ARG A 426 -41.86 -19.05 -13.45
C ARG A 426 -41.52 -19.02 -11.96
N LEU A 427 -42.48 -19.39 -11.11
CA LEU A 427 -42.28 -19.57 -9.67
C LEU A 427 -42.04 -21.05 -9.35
N SER A 428 -40.84 -21.37 -8.85
CA SER A 428 -40.43 -22.72 -8.48
C SER A 428 -40.33 -22.89 -6.95
N GLY A 429 -40.52 -24.11 -6.45
CA GLY A 429 -40.40 -24.45 -5.02
C GLY A 429 -40.00 -25.90 -4.81
N LYS A 430 -39.24 -26.20 -3.75
CA LYS A 430 -38.54 -27.49 -3.53
C LYS A 430 -39.44 -28.73 -3.61
N ASP A 431 -40.72 -28.60 -3.24
CA ASP A 431 -41.72 -29.67 -3.24
C ASP A 431 -43.05 -29.25 -3.89
N ARG A 432 -43.03 -28.24 -4.77
CA ARG A 432 -44.24 -27.68 -5.42
C ARG A 432 -44.04 -27.60 -6.94
N PRO A 433 -45.08 -27.86 -7.76
CA PRO A 433 -44.96 -27.76 -9.21
C PRO A 433 -44.65 -26.33 -9.65
N ASP A 434 -43.81 -26.19 -10.67
CA ASP A 434 -43.46 -24.90 -11.28
C ASP A 434 -44.70 -24.18 -11.82
N LEU A 435 -44.84 -22.90 -11.47
CA LEU A 435 -45.96 -22.07 -11.89
C LEU A 435 -45.47 -21.02 -12.90
N ALA A 436 -45.82 -21.20 -14.17
CA ALA A 436 -45.51 -20.21 -15.20
C ALA A 436 -46.18 -18.87 -14.88
N LEU A 437 -45.43 -17.77 -14.95
CA LEU A 437 -45.92 -16.43 -14.61
C LEU A 437 -47.12 -16.01 -15.49
N ARG A 438 -47.16 -16.52 -16.73
CA ARG A 438 -48.27 -16.33 -17.69
C ARG A 438 -49.62 -16.89 -17.21
N HIS A 439 -49.63 -17.84 -16.27
CA HIS A 439 -50.86 -18.46 -15.74
C HIS A 439 -51.32 -17.83 -14.42
N VAL A 440 -50.52 -16.98 -13.77
CA VAL A 440 -50.80 -16.46 -12.42
C VAL A 440 -52.13 -15.73 -12.36
N VAL A 441 -52.42 -14.90 -13.35
CA VAL A 441 -53.66 -14.10 -13.42
C VAL A 441 -54.89 -15.00 -13.51
N GLY A 442 -54.90 -15.97 -14.44
CA GLY A 442 -56.04 -16.87 -14.57
C GLY A 442 -56.21 -17.81 -13.36
N ILE A 443 -55.10 -18.23 -12.71
CA ILE A 443 -55.17 -19.07 -11.52
C ILE A 443 -55.79 -18.29 -10.36
N GLN A 444 -55.44 -17.00 -10.22
CA GLN A 444 -56.05 -16.13 -9.23
C GLN A 444 -57.58 -16.01 -9.42
N GLU A 445 -58.03 -15.83 -10.67
CA GLU A 445 -59.46 -15.77 -11.02
C GLU A 445 -60.18 -17.07 -10.63
N ARG A 446 -59.59 -18.23 -10.97
CA ARG A 446 -60.19 -19.54 -10.68
C ARG A 446 -60.23 -19.86 -9.19
N LEU A 447 -59.21 -19.50 -8.42
CA LEU A 447 -59.19 -19.68 -6.97
C LEU A 447 -60.25 -18.81 -6.27
N LEU A 448 -60.49 -17.60 -6.77
CA LEU A 448 -61.56 -16.73 -6.27
C LEU A 448 -62.94 -17.37 -6.51
N GLN A 449 -63.15 -17.94 -7.70
CA GLN A 449 -64.39 -18.62 -8.07
C GLN A 449 -64.64 -19.87 -7.20
N LEU A 450 -63.64 -20.75 -7.04
CA LEU A 450 -63.74 -21.94 -6.20
C LEU A 450 -64.08 -21.60 -4.74
N LYS A 451 -63.54 -20.51 -4.21
CA LYS A 451 -63.85 -20.04 -2.86
C LYS A 451 -65.31 -19.60 -2.72
N GLN A 452 -65.86 -18.94 -3.74
CA GLN A 452 -67.28 -18.56 -3.76
C GLN A 452 -68.19 -19.79 -3.84
N GLU A 453 -67.87 -20.75 -4.72
CA GLU A 453 -68.57 -22.03 -4.88
C GLU A 453 -68.54 -22.85 -3.58
N MET A 454 -67.38 -22.94 -2.92
CA MET A 454 -67.21 -23.65 -1.64
C MET A 454 -68.16 -23.11 -0.55
N LEU A 455 -68.20 -21.78 -0.40
CA LEU A 455 -69.06 -21.14 0.60
C LEU A 455 -70.54 -21.33 0.26
N ALA A 456 -70.92 -21.22 -1.01
CA ALA A 456 -72.30 -21.41 -1.49
C ALA A 456 -72.82 -22.85 -1.30
N HIS A 457 -71.95 -23.85 -1.31
CA HIS A 457 -72.29 -25.27 -1.15
C HIS A 457 -71.95 -25.85 0.23
N THR A 458 -71.76 -25.00 1.25
CA THR A 458 -71.39 -25.41 2.63
C THR A 458 -72.27 -26.54 3.18
N THR A 459 -73.58 -26.52 2.92
CA THR A 459 -74.52 -27.58 3.36
C THR A 459 -74.15 -28.95 2.78
N SER A 460 -73.75 -29.00 1.51
CA SER A 460 -73.33 -30.23 0.83
C SER A 460 -71.99 -30.75 1.35
N TYR A 461 -71.03 -29.86 1.63
CA TYR A 461 -69.76 -30.22 2.27
C TYR A 461 -69.96 -30.79 3.68
N LEU A 462 -70.82 -30.16 4.48
CA LEU A 462 -71.16 -30.67 5.82
C LEU A 462 -71.96 -31.97 5.75
N ALA A 463 -72.82 -32.17 4.76
CA ALA A 463 -73.51 -33.45 4.56
C ALA A 463 -72.53 -34.60 4.26
N ALA A 464 -71.56 -34.36 3.37
CA ALA A 464 -70.48 -35.31 3.09
C ALA A 464 -69.63 -35.59 4.34
N ALA A 465 -69.33 -34.55 5.13
CA ALA A 465 -68.61 -34.67 6.39
C ALA A 465 -69.42 -35.47 7.44
N SER A 466 -70.74 -35.28 7.54
CA SER A 466 -71.60 -36.07 8.45
C SER A 466 -71.59 -37.55 8.09
N ALA A 467 -71.67 -37.89 6.79
CA ALA A 467 -71.59 -39.27 6.33
C ALA A 467 -70.24 -39.93 6.68
N ALA A 468 -69.16 -39.15 6.68
CA ALA A 468 -67.84 -39.62 7.13
C ALA A 468 -67.74 -39.70 8.67
N LEU A 469 -68.48 -38.88 9.42
CA LEU A 469 -68.47 -38.83 10.89
C LEU A 469 -69.22 -40.02 11.53
N ASP A 470 -70.30 -40.50 10.91
CA ASP A 470 -71.17 -41.57 11.44
C ASP A 470 -70.68 -43.00 11.13
N ARG A 471 -69.46 -43.14 10.58
CA ARG A 471 -68.87 -44.42 10.17
C ARG A 471 -68.39 -45.27 11.37
N LYS A 472 -68.63 -46.58 11.31
CA LYS A 472 -68.06 -47.54 12.28
C LYS A 472 -66.53 -47.65 12.11
N ALA A 473 -65.84 -48.09 13.16
CA ALA A 473 -64.37 -48.15 13.19
C ALA A 473 -63.78 -49.06 12.10
N ASP A 474 -64.50 -50.12 11.72
CA ASP A 474 -63.97 -51.21 10.90
C ASP A 474 -64.26 -51.10 9.39
N ASP A 475 -64.96 -50.06 8.92
CA ASP A 475 -65.25 -49.88 7.49
C ASP A 475 -63.98 -49.43 6.69
N PRO A 476 -63.83 -49.76 5.39
CA PRO A 476 -62.76 -49.23 4.55
C PRO A 476 -62.89 -47.71 4.34
N GLN A 477 -61.76 -47.00 4.22
CA GLN A 477 -61.73 -45.53 4.05
C GLN A 477 -62.42 -45.11 2.75
N PRO A 478 -63.39 -44.18 2.77
CA PRO A 478 -64.04 -43.72 1.55
C PRO A 478 -63.04 -42.95 0.67
N ASP A 479 -63.03 -43.22 -0.63
CA ASP A 479 -62.30 -42.41 -1.60
C ASP A 479 -62.89 -40.98 -1.58
N LEU A 480 -62.03 -39.99 -1.33
CA LEU A 480 -62.41 -38.58 -1.31
C LEU A 480 -63.05 -38.13 -2.62
N THR A 481 -62.61 -38.70 -3.74
CA THR A 481 -63.10 -38.42 -5.08
C THR A 481 -64.52 -38.94 -5.25
N ASP A 482 -64.80 -40.15 -4.77
CA ASP A 482 -66.13 -40.77 -4.84
C ASP A 482 -67.12 -40.08 -3.89
N LEU A 483 -66.66 -39.70 -2.69
CA LEU A 483 -67.48 -38.96 -1.74
C LEU A 483 -67.83 -37.57 -2.26
N ALA A 484 -66.87 -36.88 -2.87
CA ALA A 484 -67.08 -35.58 -3.51
C ALA A 484 -68.05 -35.70 -4.71
N ALA A 485 -67.87 -36.70 -5.57
CA ALA A 485 -68.76 -36.96 -6.71
C ALA A 485 -70.20 -37.27 -6.26
N LYS A 486 -70.38 -38.10 -5.22
CA LYS A 486 -71.69 -38.45 -4.66
C LYS A 486 -72.46 -37.23 -4.15
N HIS A 487 -71.76 -36.27 -3.55
CA HIS A 487 -72.35 -35.03 -3.04
C HIS A 487 -72.30 -33.86 -4.03
N LYS A 488 -71.80 -34.07 -5.26
CA LYS A 488 -71.64 -33.06 -6.33
C LYS A 488 -70.87 -31.82 -5.87
N ILE A 489 -69.79 -32.04 -5.12
CA ILE A 489 -68.94 -30.98 -4.54
C ILE A 489 -67.49 -31.18 -4.98
N ASP A 490 -66.70 -30.11 -4.95
CA ASP A 490 -65.27 -30.19 -5.32
C ASP A 490 -64.46 -30.97 -4.27
N ALA A 491 -63.66 -31.93 -4.71
CA ALA A 491 -62.88 -32.81 -3.84
C ALA A 491 -61.77 -32.08 -3.05
N THR A 492 -61.18 -31.03 -3.63
CA THR A 492 -60.13 -30.21 -2.99
C THR A 492 -60.73 -29.41 -1.84
N ALA A 493 -61.88 -28.78 -2.08
CA ALA A 493 -62.62 -28.08 -1.04
C ALA A 493 -63.16 -29.04 0.04
N LEU A 494 -63.59 -30.26 -0.31
CA LEU A 494 -64.04 -31.27 0.65
C LEU A 494 -62.91 -31.73 1.57
N LYS A 495 -61.69 -31.90 1.03
CA LYS A 495 -60.48 -32.20 1.82
C LYS A 495 -60.19 -31.09 2.83
N ALA A 496 -60.33 -29.82 2.45
CA ALA A 496 -60.17 -28.69 3.36
C ALA A 496 -61.21 -28.70 4.50
N TRP A 497 -62.47 -29.01 4.18
CA TRP A 497 -63.56 -29.15 5.18
C TRP A 497 -63.32 -30.32 6.15
N LEU A 498 -62.95 -31.50 5.66
CA LEU A 498 -62.68 -32.67 6.50
C LEU A 498 -61.46 -32.48 7.40
N GLY A 499 -60.42 -31.79 6.89
CA GLY A 499 -59.24 -31.40 7.67
C GLY A 499 -59.58 -30.42 8.78
N TYR A 500 -60.37 -29.39 8.50
CA TYR A 500 -60.86 -28.44 9.51
C TYR A 500 -61.76 -29.12 10.56
N LEU A 501 -62.53 -30.15 10.17
CA LEU A 501 -63.41 -30.91 11.05
C LEU A 501 -62.73 -32.08 11.77
N ALA A 502 -61.46 -32.40 11.51
CA ALA A 502 -60.77 -33.54 12.15
C ALA A 502 -61.57 -34.86 12.13
N ILE A 503 -62.19 -35.20 10.99
CA ILE A 503 -62.97 -36.44 10.78
C ILE A 503 -62.06 -37.55 10.22
N ARG A 504 -62.27 -38.80 10.67
CA ARG A 504 -61.38 -39.99 10.52
C ARG A 504 -60.66 -40.11 9.17
N VAL A 505 -59.41 -39.62 9.14
CA VAL A 505 -58.35 -39.98 8.19
C VAL A 505 -56.98 -40.08 8.90
N ALA A 506 -56.95 -40.26 10.22
CA ALA A 506 -55.70 -40.26 10.97
C ALA A 506 -55.08 -41.66 11.05
N GLU A 507 -54.10 -41.94 10.19
CA GLU A 507 -53.11 -43.00 10.43
C GLU A 507 -52.25 -42.66 11.67
N PRO A 508 -51.65 -43.65 12.36
CA PRO A 508 -50.73 -43.40 13.46
C PRO A 508 -49.63 -42.40 13.04
N VAL A 509 -49.25 -41.51 13.96
CA VAL A 509 -48.12 -40.61 13.72
C VAL A 509 -46.89 -41.46 13.52
N GLN A 510 -46.34 -41.41 12.31
CA GLN A 510 -45.05 -42.01 12.01
C GLN A 510 -43.97 -41.14 12.67
N VAL A 511 -43.42 -41.63 13.78
CA VAL A 511 -42.27 -40.99 14.43
C VAL A 511 -41.05 -41.31 13.58
N THR A 512 -40.43 -40.30 12.99
CA THR A 512 -39.19 -40.45 12.22
C THR A 512 -38.02 -39.86 13.01
N GLY A 513 -36.80 -40.29 12.68
CA GLY A 513 -35.60 -39.78 13.34
C GLY A 513 -35.29 -40.41 14.70
N HIS A 514 -35.80 -41.61 14.98
CA HIS A 514 -35.42 -42.37 16.17
C HIS A 514 -33.90 -42.41 16.34
N PHE A 515 -33.44 -42.26 17.58
CA PHE A 515 -32.04 -42.54 17.87
C PHE A 515 -31.80 -44.05 17.77
N THR A 516 -30.97 -44.45 16.80
CA THR A 516 -30.63 -45.85 16.54
C THR A 516 -29.29 -46.28 17.15
N ARG A 517 -28.44 -45.33 17.53
CA ARG A 517 -27.12 -45.60 18.11
C ARG A 517 -27.22 -45.72 19.63
N LYS A 518 -26.88 -46.90 20.17
CA LYS A 518 -26.80 -47.15 21.62
C LYS A 518 -25.56 -46.49 22.22
N MET A 519 -25.75 -45.80 23.34
CA MET A 519 -24.71 -45.29 24.23
C MET A 519 -24.72 -46.15 25.49
N VAL A 520 -23.87 -47.17 25.53
CA VAL A 520 -23.77 -48.12 26.65
C VAL A 520 -23.03 -47.55 27.85
N LYS A 521 -22.39 -46.39 27.69
CA LYS A 521 -21.62 -45.69 28.70
C LYS A 521 -21.65 -44.18 28.44
N GLY A 522 -22.11 -43.41 29.42
CA GLY A 522 -22.09 -41.95 29.43
C GLY A 522 -20.94 -41.45 30.31
N GLY A 523 -19.97 -40.75 29.72
CA GLY A 523 -18.72 -40.40 30.42
C GLY A 523 -17.99 -41.65 30.89
N ASP A 524 -17.65 -41.71 32.19
CA ASP A 524 -16.97 -42.85 32.81
C ASP A 524 -17.92 -43.86 33.50
N TYR A 525 -19.25 -43.67 33.39
CA TYR A 525 -20.23 -44.45 34.16
C TYR A 525 -21.02 -45.43 33.30
N ASP A 526 -20.91 -46.72 33.61
CA ASP A 526 -21.59 -47.80 32.87
C ASP A 526 -23.10 -47.91 33.18
N PHE A 527 -23.58 -47.18 34.20
CA PHE A 527 -25.01 -47.08 34.57
C PHE A 527 -25.69 -45.82 34.00
N VAL A 528 -24.93 -44.90 33.39
CA VAL A 528 -25.49 -43.81 32.58
C VAL A 528 -25.52 -44.29 31.15
N LYS A 529 -26.72 -44.59 30.65
CA LYS A 529 -26.93 -45.18 29.33
C LYS A 529 -27.89 -44.31 28.53
N GLY A 530 -27.94 -44.49 27.22
CA GLY A 530 -28.83 -43.68 26.39
C GLY A 530 -28.70 -43.94 24.91
N TRP A 531 -29.24 -43.04 24.11
CA TRP A 531 -29.23 -43.10 22.66
C TRP A 531 -28.62 -41.83 22.07
N GLY A 532 -27.84 -41.96 20.98
CA GLY A 532 -27.19 -40.84 20.29
C GLY A 532 -25.66 -40.91 20.24
N THR A 533 -25.01 -39.74 20.20
CA THR A 533 -23.53 -39.63 20.25
C THR A 533 -23.08 -39.18 21.63
N THR A 534 -21.79 -39.35 21.94
CA THR A 534 -21.20 -38.86 23.20
C THR A 534 -21.09 -37.34 23.29
N ALA A 535 -21.34 -36.62 22.18
CA ALA A 535 -21.39 -35.17 22.12
C ALA A 535 -22.84 -34.70 22.03
N THR A 536 -23.37 -34.49 20.82
CA THR A 536 -24.77 -34.12 20.57
C THR A 536 -25.25 -34.64 19.20
N PRO A 537 -26.57 -34.74 18.96
CA PRO A 537 -27.63 -34.77 19.97
C PRO A 537 -27.71 -36.15 20.67
N SER A 538 -28.26 -36.18 21.89
CA SER A 538 -28.39 -37.41 22.69
C SER A 538 -29.58 -37.38 23.66
N VAL A 539 -29.99 -38.55 24.11
CA VAL A 539 -30.93 -38.76 25.23
C VAL A 539 -30.31 -39.80 26.16
N ILE A 540 -30.08 -39.46 27.42
CA ILE A 540 -29.44 -40.34 28.41
C ILE A 540 -30.29 -40.49 29.65
N ALA A 541 -30.12 -41.58 30.39
CA ALA A 541 -30.76 -41.81 31.67
C ALA A 541 -29.77 -42.37 32.69
N ASN A 542 -30.00 -42.05 33.96
CA ASN A 542 -29.25 -42.58 35.08
C ASN A 542 -30.04 -43.68 35.77
N ALA A 543 -29.59 -44.93 35.59
CA ALA A 543 -30.24 -46.09 36.20
C ALA A 543 -29.85 -46.31 37.67
N SER A 544 -28.89 -45.54 38.19
CA SER A 544 -28.37 -45.70 39.55
C SER A 544 -29.08 -44.81 40.57
N ASP A 545 -28.71 -45.03 41.83
CA ASP A 545 -29.11 -44.18 42.95
C ASP A 545 -28.04 -43.11 43.28
N GLN A 546 -27.06 -42.89 42.38
CA GLN A 546 -25.97 -41.92 42.54
C GLN A 546 -26.12 -40.72 41.60
N GLU A 547 -25.88 -39.51 42.10
CA GLU A 547 -25.70 -38.31 41.26
C GLU A 547 -24.29 -38.33 40.67
N VAL A 548 -24.19 -38.10 39.36
CA VAL A 548 -22.92 -38.13 38.61
C VAL A 548 -22.83 -36.95 37.65
N ARG A 549 -21.64 -36.72 37.05
CA ARG A 549 -21.42 -35.62 36.11
C ARG A 549 -21.09 -36.10 34.70
N VAL A 550 -21.97 -35.85 33.72
CA VAL A 550 -21.83 -36.24 32.31
C VAL A 550 -22.58 -35.29 31.36
N PRO A 551 -21.91 -34.37 30.64
CA PRO A 551 -20.92 -33.41 31.14
C PRO A 551 -21.47 -32.45 32.23
N GLY A 552 -22.80 -32.40 32.42
CA GLY A 552 -23.50 -31.69 33.50
C GLY A 552 -23.95 -32.63 34.64
N ILE A 553 -24.71 -32.12 35.61
CA ILE A 553 -25.25 -32.86 36.77
C ILE A 553 -26.37 -33.80 36.32
N VAL A 554 -26.17 -35.10 36.53
CA VAL A 554 -27.09 -36.19 36.17
C VAL A 554 -27.54 -36.90 37.45
N ARG A 555 -28.76 -36.61 37.90
CA ARG A 555 -29.36 -37.08 39.16
C ARG A 555 -29.76 -38.56 39.11
N PRO A 556 -29.91 -39.22 40.26
CA PRO A 556 -30.48 -40.57 40.34
C PRO A 556 -31.83 -40.70 39.61
N ARG A 557 -32.08 -41.83 38.95
CA ARG A 557 -33.39 -42.21 38.39
C ARG A 557 -34.06 -41.15 37.51
N SER A 558 -33.28 -40.46 36.66
CA SER A 558 -33.75 -39.35 35.84
C SER A 558 -33.30 -39.47 34.37
N VAL A 559 -33.94 -38.68 33.49
CA VAL A 559 -33.75 -38.71 32.02
C VAL A 559 -33.35 -37.32 31.55
N TYR A 560 -32.39 -37.26 30.62
CA TYR A 560 -31.81 -36.04 30.08
C TYR A 560 -31.78 -36.04 28.56
N VAL A 561 -31.88 -34.84 27.98
CA VAL A 561 -31.79 -34.62 26.53
C VAL A 561 -30.73 -33.56 26.23
N HIS A 562 -30.03 -33.71 25.11
CA HIS A 562 -29.02 -32.76 24.65
C HIS A 562 -29.20 -32.47 23.14
N PRO A 563 -29.53 -31.24 22.72
CA PRO A 563 -29.69 -30.89 21.31
C PRO A 563 -28.34 -30.60 20.62
N SER A 564 -28.35 -30.44 19.29
CA SER A 564 -27.23 -29.93 18.48
C SER A 564 -27.59 -28.57 17.85
N PRO A 565 -26.66 -27.82 17.22
CA PRO A 565 -26.97 -26.47 16.72
C PRO A 565 -28.08 -26.45 15.66
N THR A 566 -28.29 -27.58 14.97
CA THR A 566 -29.29 -27.70 13.89
C THR A 566 -30.36 -28.75 14.15
N LEU A 567 -30.22 -29.60 15.19
CA LEU A 567 -31.17 -30.67 15.51
C LEU A 567 -31.68 -30.56 16.96
N PHE A 568 -32.98 -30.70 17.16
CA PHE A 568 -33.58 -30.90 18.47
C PHE A 568 -33.43 -32.36 18.94
N ALA A 569 -33.53 -32.59 20.24
CA ALA A 569 -33.71 -33.91 20.84
C ALA A 569 -35.07 -33.96 21.56
N ALA A 570 -35.79 -35.08 21.45
CA ALA A 570 -37.15 -35.18 21.95
C ALA A 570 -37.45 -36.54 22.59
N VAL A 571 -38.38 -36.49 23.55
CA VAL A 571 -39.06 -37.66 24.12
C VAL A 571 -40.54 -37.58 23.77
N GLY A 572 -41.06 -38.61 23.11
CA GLY A 572 -42.46 -38.69 22.70
C GLY A 572 -43.21 -39.82 23.39
N TRP A 573 -44.44 -39.55 23.82
CA TRP A 573 -45.42 -40.55 24.25
C TRP A 573 -46.43 -40.76 23.13
N GLN A 574 -46.42 -41.93 22.48
CA GLN A 574 -47.40 -42.29 21.48
C GLN A 574 -48.59 -42.96 22.18
N SER A 575 -49.77 -42.35 22.05
CA SER A 575 -50.95 -42.75 22.81
C SER A 575 -51.36 -44.19 22.48
N PRO A 576 -51.32 -45.14 23.43
CA PRO A 576 -51.82 -46.50 23.22
C PRO A 576 -53.36 -46.56 23.24
N ILE A 577 -54.02 -45.45 23.62
CA ILE A 577 -55.46 -45.35 23.89
C ILE A 577 -56.12 -44.22 23.09
N SER A 578 -57.45 -44.23 23.03
CA SER A 578 -58.24 -43.06 22.60
C SER A 578 -59.07 -42.59 23.80
N GLY A 579 -58.93 -41.33 24.21
CA GLY A 579 -59.58 -40.80 25.40
C GLY A 579 -59.00 -39.47 25.89
N GLU A 580 -59.42 -39.05 27.09
CA GLU A 580 -58.93 -37.83 27.74
C GLU A 580 -57.77 -38.14 28.68
N VAL A 581 -56.64 -37.46 28.48
CA VAL A 581 -55.44 -37.57 29.31
C VAL A 581 -55.04 -36.20 29.86
N ARG A 582 -54.46 -36.20 31.06
CA ARG A 582 -53.82 -35.05 31.69
C ARG A 582 -52.32 -35.13 31.45
N VAL A 583 -51.74 -34.08 30.87
CA VAL A 583 -50.32 -33.96 30.49
C VAL A 583 -49.62 -32.98 31.41
N GLU A 584 -48.51 -33.41 32.01
CA GLU A 584 -47.64 -32.61 32.87
C GLU A 584 -46.19 -32.80 32.43
N ALA A 585 -45.42 -31.70 32.36
CA ALA A 585 -44.00 -31.77 31.99
C ALA A 585 -43.16 -30.85 32.88
N ARG A 586 -41.93 -31.26 33.18
CA ARG A 586 -40.92 -30.43 33.87
C ARG A 586 -39.58 -30.55 33.18
N LEU A 587 -38.85 -29.43 33.14
CA LEU A 587 -37.52 -29.32 32.57
C LEU A 587 -36.64 -28.50 33.48
N ALA A 588 -35.37 -28.87 33.58
CA ALA A 588 -34.38 -28.09 34.31
C ALA A 588 -33.01 -28.16 33.60
N ASP A 589 -32.29 -27.06 33.61
CA ASP A 589 -30.91 -27.02 33.15
C ASP A 589 -30.05 -27.97 34.02
N ALA A 590 -29.34 -28.88 33.36
CA ALA A 590 -28.48 -29.86 34.00
C ALA A 590 -27.00 -29.47 33.94
N HIS A 591 -26.61 -28.44 33.17
CA HIS A 591 -25.20 -28.05 33.02
C HIS A 591 -24.99 -26.55 33.25
N PRO A 592 -25.08 -26.10 34.51
CA PRO A 592 -25.22 -24.68 34.87
C PRO A 592 -23.94 -23.83 34.71
N GLU A 593 -22.82 -24.42 34.27
CA GLU A 593 -21.52 -23.74 34.18
C GLU A 593 -21.26 -23.07 32.82
N CYS A 594 -21.93 -23.48 31.76
CA CYS A 594 -21.76 -22.96 30.41
C CYS A 594 -23.05 -23.10 29.59
N GLY A 595 -23.10 -22.45 28.43
CA GLY A 595 -24.31 -22.37 27.60
C GLY A 595 -25.10 -21.08 27.82
N ASN A 596 -26.14 -20.89 27.00
CA ASN A 596 -27.07 -19.75 27.10
C ASN A 596 -28.50 -20.18 27.46
N GLY A 597 -28.69 -21.45 27.81
CA GLY A 597 -30.00 -22.02 28.14
C GLY A 597 -30.68 -22.67 26.94
N GLN A 598 -31.89 -23.18 27.15
CA GLN A 598 -32.56 -24.05 26.17
C GLN A 598 -33.94 -23.52 25.78
N GLN A 599 -34.32 -23.78 24.53
CA GLN A 599 -35.69 -23.63 24.06
C GLN A 599 -36.40 -24.97 24.19
N TRP A 600 -37.64 -24.98 24.69
CA TRP A 600 -38.41 -26.20 24.90
C TRP A 600 -39.84 -26.06 24.40
N PHE A 601 -40.41 -27.20 24.01
CA PHE A 601 -41.75 -27.31 23.44
C PHE A 601 -42.43 -28.58 23.93
N VAL A 602 -43.70 -28.49 24.31
CA VAL A 602 -44.59 -29.64 24.47
C VAL A 602 -45.61 -29.59 23.34
N GLN A 603 -45.62 -30.60 22.48
CA GLN A 603 -46.48 -30.65 21.29
C GLN A 603 -47.38 -31.88 21.30
N HIS A 604 -48.63 -31.72 20.89
CA HIS A 604 -49.56 -32.79 20.53
C HIS A 604 -49.64 -32.88 19.00
N ARG A 605 -49.32 -34.05 18.45
CA ARG A 605 -49.20 -34.29 17.01
C ARG A 605 -50.18 -35.36 16.57
N SER A 606 -50.85 -35.08 15.46
CA SER A 606 -51.58 -36.04 14.63
C SER A 606 -50.89 -36.13 13.25
N ARG A 607 -51.34 -37.02 12.37
CA ARG A 607 -50.78 -37.12 11.00
C ARG A 607 -50.83 -35.79 10.24
N SER A 608 -51.89 -35.01 10.43
CA SER A 608 -52.19 -33.81 9.63
C SER A 608 -52.00 -32.49 10.37
N ALA A 609 -51.78 -32.51 11.69
CA ALA A 609 -51.70 -31.28 12.48
C ALA A 609 -50.80 -31.41 13.71
N VAL A 610 -50.18 -30.30 14.07
CA VAL A 610 -49.31 -30.15 15.25
C VAL A 610 -49.86 -29.00 16.11
N GLY A 611 -50.27 -29.32 17.34
CA GLY A 611 -50.63 -28.35 18.37
C GLY A 611 -49.49 -28.17 19.36
N THR A 612 -49.17 -26.94 19.75
CA THR A 612 -48.21 -26.66 20.84
C THR A 612 -48.99 -26.45 22.13
N LEU A 613 -48.86 -27.37 23.09
CA LEU A 613 -49.49 -27.30 24.42
C LEU A 613 -48.81 -26.26 25.31
N ALA A 614 -47.48 -26.19 25.20
CA ALA A 614 -46.67 -25.13 25.80
C ALA A 614 -45.32 -25.01 25.07
N LYS A 615 -44.74 -23.83 25.15
CA LYS A 615 -43.35 -23.58 24.73
C LYS A 615 -42.76 -22.48 25.59
N GLY A 616 -41.44 -22.46 25.67
CA GLY A 616 -40.73 -21.39 26.34
C GLY A 616 -39.23 -21.57 26.19
N ASP A 617 -38.51 -20.71 26.89
CA ASP A 617 -37.07 -20.80 27.05
C ASP A 617 -36.71 -20.51 28.51
N PHE A 618 -35.57 -21.02 28.94
CA PHE A 618 -34.96 -20.64 30.22
C PHE A 618 -33.43 -20.58 30.05
N GLY A 619 -32.78 -19.73 30.84
CA GLY A 619 -31.31 -19.58 30.86
C GLY A 619 -30.62 -20.68 31.67
N THR A 620 -29.30 -20.55 31.86
CA THR A 620 -28.54 -21.44 32.75
C THR A 620 -29.08 -21.38 34.19
N ARG A 621 -29.07 -22.52 34.89
CA ARG A 621 -29.75 -22.76 36.18
C ARG A 621 -31.27 -22.58 36.17
N GLY A 622 -31.87 -22.36 35.01
CA GLY A 622 -33.30 -22.19 34.85
C GLY A 622 -34.06 -23.51 34.89
N SER A 623 -35.37 -23.41 35.10
CA SER A 623 -36.30 -24.53 34.98
C SER A 623 -37.63 -24.05 34.41
N ALA A 624 -38.39 -24.98 33.84
CA ALA A 624 -39.71 -24.73 33.33
C ALA A 624 -40.64 -25.90 33.63
N ALA A 625 -41.94 -25.60 33.73
CA ALA A 625 -42.97 -26.62 33.92
C ALA A 625 -44.19 -26.29 33.07
N LEU A 626 -44.79 -27.33 32.51
CA LEU A 626 -46.15 -27.29 31.97
C LEU A 626 -47.11 -27.63 33.12
N PRO A 627 -47.98 -26.70 33.55
CA PRO A 627 -49.09 -27.02 34.44
C PRO A 627 -49.97 -28.10 33.83
N ALA A 628 -50.59 -28.95 34.65
CA ALA A 628 -51.45 -30.04 34.18
C ALA A 628 -52.52 -29.56 33.19
N GLN A 629 -52.44 -30.05 31.95
CA GLN A 629 -53.43 -29.76 30.90
C GLN A 629 -54.17 -31.02 30.49
N THR A 630 -55.50 -30.96 30.41
CA THR A 630 -56.32 -32.07 29.89
C THR A 630 -56.49 -31.90 28.38
N ILE A 631 -56.14 -32.95 27.64
CA ILE A 631 -56.29 -33.03 26.18
C ILE A 631 -57.02 -34.32 25.80
N THR A 632 -57.68 -34.31 24.63
CA THR A 632 -58.21 -35.52 24.00
C THR A 632 -57.18 -36.06 23.03
N VAL A 633 -56.87 -37.36 23.12
CA VAL A 633 -55.95 -38.05 22.22
C VAL A 633 -56.64 -39.24 21.55
N ASN A 634 -56.26 -39.53 20.30
CA ASN A 634 -56.60 -40.78 19.63
C ASN A 634 -55.43 -41.77 19.70
N LYS A 635 -55.73 -43.07 19.59
CA LYS A 635 -54.70 -44.12 19.54
C LYS A 635 -53.76 -43.86 18.37
N GLY A 636 -52.45 -43.80 18.64
CA GLY A 636 -51.41 -43.53 17.65
C GLY A 636 -51.03 -42.04 17.47
N GLU A 637 -51.71 -41.11 18.14
CA GLU A 637 -51.26 -39.71 18.24
C GLU A 637 -50.08 -39.56 19.20
N LEU A 638 -49.29 -38.50 19.04
CA LEU A 638 -48.02 -38.33 19.74
C LEU A 638 -48.01 -37.07 20.60
N VAL A 639 -47.66 -37.19 21.88
CA VAL A 639 -47.35 -36.06 22.77
C VAL A 639 -45.84 -36.01 22.96
N SER A 640 -45.20 -34.96 22.49
CA SER A 640 -43.73 -34.84 22.49
C SER A 640 -43.25 -33.70 23.37
N LEU A 641 -42.21 -33.96 24.15
CA LEU A 641 -41.39 -32.95 24.80
C LEU A 641 -40.08 -32.79 24.02
N LEU A 642 -39.87 -31.62 23.43
CA LEU A 642 -38.73 -31.30 22.55
C LEU A 642 -37.84 -30.25 23.22
N VAL A 643 -36.53 -30.42 23.09
CA VAL A 643 -35.50 -29.46 23.52
C VAL A 643 -34.61 -29.07 22.34
N ALA A 644 -34.42 -27.77 22.14
CA ALA A 644 -33.76 -27.15 21.01
C ALA A 644 -32.73 -26.10 21.46
N PRO A 645 -31.69 -25.83 20.64
CA PRO A 645 -30.66 -24.85 20.96
C PRO A 645 -31.23 -23.42 20.96
N ARG A 646 -30.93 -22.63 22.00
CA ARG A 646 -31.29 -21.21 22.02
C ARG A 646 -30.27 -20.42 21.20
N ASP A 647 -30.71 -19.59 20.26
CA ASP A 647 -29.83 -18.78 19.39
C ASP A 647 -28.79 -19.60 18.60
N GLN A 648 -29.11 -20.85 18.24
CA GLN A 648 -28.19 -21.83 17.62
C GLN A 648 -26.99 -22.22 18.50
N ASN A 649 -27.00 -21.82 19.77
CA ASN A 649 -26.04 -22.28 20.77
C ASN A 649 -26.58 -23.56 21.42
N HIS A 650 -25.71 -24.54 21.50
CA HIS A 650 -25.97 -25.89 22.02
C HIS A 650 -24.89 -26.31 23.02
N ALA A 651 -23.88 -25.46 23.22
CA ALA A 651 -22.70 -25.81 23.99
C ALA A 651 -23.09 -25.88 25.46
N CYS A 652 -22.98 -27.07 26.05
CA CYS A 652 -23.40 -27.36 27.42
C CYS A 652 -24.92 -27.33 27.66
N ASP A 653 -25.76 -27.56 26.66
CA ASP A 653 -27.23 -27.53 26.83
C ASP A 653 -27.83 -28.91 27.20
N LEU A 654 -27.30 -29.55 28.24
CA LEU A 654 -27.88 -30.77 28.80
C LEU A 654 -29.10 -30.42 29.67
N THR A 655 -30.25 -31.02 29.41
CA THR A 655 -31.52 -30.69 30.09
C THR A 655 -32.14 -31.92 30.74
N GLU A 656 -32.46 -31.85 32.03
CA GLU A 656 -33.29 -32.85 32.72
C GLU A 656 -34.74 -32.74 32.24
N VAL A 657 -35.38 -33.86 31.91
CA VAL A 657 -36.75 -33.87 31.41
C VAL A 657 -37.63 -34.87 32.16
N GLN A 658 -38.85 -34.43 32.46
CA GLN A 658 -39.92 -35.25 33.03
C GLN A 658 -41.21 -35.03 32.24
N LEU A 659 -41.86 -36.12 31.84
CA LEU A 659 -43.17 -36.11 31.19
C LEU A 659 -44.07 -37.15 31.89
N VAL A 660 -45.23 -36.70 32.36
CA VAL A 660 -46.23 -37.52 33.03
C VAL A 660 -47.57 -37.37 32.31
N ILE A 661 -48.15 -38.51 31.91
CA ILE A 661 -49.46 -38.59 31.25
C ILE A 661 -50.38 -39.40 32.15
N THR A 662 -51.55 -38.86 32.52
CA THR A 662 -52.53 -39.53 33.38
C THR A 662 -53.86 -39.65 32.66
N GLU A 663 -54.36 -40.87 32.48
CA GLU A 663 -55.70 -41.12 31.97
C GLU A 663 -56.76 -40.60 32.97
N THR A 664 -57.69 -39.76 32.50
CA THR A 664 -58.61 -39.06 33.42
C THR A 664 -59.82 -39.90 33.84
N ARG A 665 -60.16 -40.94 33.07
CA ARG A 665 -61.28 -41.86 33.30
C ARG A 665 -60.75 -43.26 33.61
N ALA A 666 -61.56 -44.12 34.22
CA ALA A 666 -61.16 -45.50 34.56
C ALA A 666 -60.58 -46.23 33.33
N PRO A 667 -59.42 -46.91 33.43
CA PRO A 667 -58.72 -47.36 34.65
C PRO A 667 -57.73 -46.37 35.30
N GLN A 668 -57.64 -45.11 34.84
CA GLN A 668 -56.75 -44.07 35.40
C GLN A 668 -55.25 -44.44 35.37
N ARG A 669 -54.79 -45.03 34.26
CA ARG A 669 -53.37 -45.34 34.07
C ARG A 669 -52.50 -44.07 34.12
N VAL A 670 -51.31 -44.21 34.68
CA VAL A 670 -50.28 -43.18 34.71
C VAL A 670 -49.08 -43.68 33.92
N TRP A 671 -48.62 -42.86 32.98
CA TRP A 671 -47.35 -43.02 32.29
C TRP A 671 -46.35 -41.99 32.81
N ASN A 672 -45.23 -42.43 33.38
CA ASN A 672 -44.20 -41.55 33.93
C ASN A 672 -42.83 -41.86 33.32
N LEU A 673 -42.31 -40.91 32.54
CA LEU A 673 -41.07 -41.06 31.79
C LEU A 673 -39.90 -41.57 32.66
N ALA A 674 -39.63 -40.91 33.78
CA ALA A 674 -38.47 -41.24 34.61
C ALA A 674 -38.63 -42.61 35.29
N ALA A 675 -39.85 -42.92 35.76
CA ALA A 675 -40.13 -44.19 36.43
C ALA A 675 -40.06 -45.39 35.47
N GLU A 676 -40.48 -45.22 34.22
CA GLU A 676 -40.55 -46.31 33.24
C GLU A 676 -39.25 -46.51 32.45
N VAL A 677 -38.48 -45.44 32.21
CA VAL A 677 -37.35 -45.48 31.29
C VAL A 677 -35.99 -45.49 31.99
N SER A 678 -35.85 -44.86 33.18
CA SER A 678 -34.52 -44.65 33.76
C SER A 678 -33.78 -45.93 34.14
N GLY A 679 -34.50 -47.01 34.47
CA GLY A 679 -33.91 -48.30 34.85
C GLY A 679 -33.20 -49.04 33.71
N ASP A 680 -33.74 -48.96 32.48
CA ASP A 680 -33.10 -49.52 31.28
C ASP A 680 -33.56 -48.84 29.99
N ILE A 681 -33.11 -47.59 29.78
CA ILE A 681 -33.41 -46.83 28.57
C ILE A 681 -33.01 -47.54 27.27
N LEU A 682 -32.08 -48.51 27.32
CA LEU A 682 -31.57 -49.24 26.16
C LEU A 682 -32.36 -50.50 25.78
N ALA A 683 -33.42 -50.84 26.53
CA ALA A 683 -34.26 -52.00 26.28
C ALA A 683 -34.79 -52.01 24.83
N ALA A 684 -35.40 -50.91 24.38
CA ALA A 684 -35.81 -50.69 23.01
C ALA A 684 -36.00 -49.19 22.71
N ASN A 685 -36.05 -48.83 21.42
CA ASN A 685 -36.53 -47.53 20.96
C ASN A 685 -37.34 -47.76 19.67
N PRO A 686 -38.69 -47.73 19.74
CA PRO A 686 -39.48 -47.23 20.85
C PRO A 686 -39.53 -48.18 22.06
N HIS A 687 -39.57 -47.62 23.26
CA HIS A 687 -39.55 -48.30 24.54
C HIS A 687 -40.98 -48.63 25.00
N ALA A 688 -41.18 -49.82 25.58
CA ALA A 688 -42.48 -50.25 26.08
C ALA A 688 -42.89 -49.46 27.33
N ASP A 689 -44.19 -49.40 27.63
CA ASP A 689 -44.68 -48.86 28.90
C ASP A 689 -44.77 -49.95 29.99
N SER A 690 -45.08 -49.55 31.22
CA SER A 690 -45.33 -50.50 32.32
C SER A 690 -46.69 -51.21 32.27
N HIS A 691 -47.52 -50.92 31.27
CA HIS A 691 -48.90 -51.44 31.13
C HIS A 691 -49.02 -52.48 30.00
N GLY A 692 -47.91 -52.91 29.42
CA GLY A 692 -47.86 -53.97 28.40
C GLY A 692 -48.05 -53.49 26.96
N HIS A 693 -47.89 -52.19 26.69
CA HIS A 693 -47.94 -51.65 25.32
C HIS A 693 -46.52 -51.43 24.77
N ASP A 694 -46.19 -52.21 23.74
CA ASP A 694 -44.96 -52.04 22.99
C ASP A 694 -44.96 -50.71 22.24
N GLY A 695 -43.83 -50.00 22.30
CA GLY A 695 -43.61 -48.79 21.51
C GLY A 695 -44.40 -47.56 21.96
N THR A 696 -44.49 -47.32 23.28
CA THR A 696 -45.18 -46.16 23.86
C THR A 696 -44.27 -44.94 23.97
N TRP A 697 -43.01 -45.15 24.37
CA TRP A 697 -42.02 -44.08 24.54
C TRP A 697 -41.04 -44.04 23.37
N HIS A 698 -40.87 -42.87 22.76
CA HIS A 698 -40.03 -42.67 21.58
C HIS A 698 -38.92 -41.67 21.88
N PHE A 699 -37.68 -42.03 21.57
CA PHE A 699 -36.53 -41.10 21.65
C PHE A 699 -36.08 -40.78 20.23
N TYR A 700 -36.18 -39.51 19.82
CA TYR A 700 -35.93 -39.12 18.44
C TYR A 700 -35.36 -37.71 18.31
N LYS A 701 -34.85 -37.38 17.13
CA LYS A 701 -34.26 -36.09 16.77
C LYS A 701 -34.75 -35.62 15.41
N GLY A 702 -34.75 -34.30 15.20
CA GLY A 702 -35.10 -33.70 13.92
C GLY A 702 -34.53 -32.28 13.78
N PRO A 703 -34.51 -31.70 12.58
CA PRO A 703 -34.13 -30.32 12.35
C PRO A 703 -34.91 -29.32 13.21
N VAL A 704 -34.23 -28.33 13.79
CA VAL A 704 -34.87 -27.28 14.61
C VAL A 704 -35.93 -26.51 13.81
N ALA A 705 -35.69 -26.31 12.51
CA ALA A 705 -36.65 -25.70 11.60
C ALA A 705 -37.99 -26.46 11.48
N GLU A 706 -38.02 -27.76 11.83
CA GLU A 706 -39.26 -28.54 11.82
C GLU A 706 -40.14 -28.30 13.05
N ILE A 707 -39.59 -27.75 14.15
CA ILE A 707 -40.37 -27.43 15.35
C ILE A 707 -41.44 -26.38 15.03
N ASP A 708 -41.07 -25.39 14.22
CA ASP A 708 -41.94 -24.30 13.75
C ASP A 708 -42.64 -24.62 12.41
N SER A 709 -42.45 -25.83 11.86
CA SER A 709 -43.05 -26.20 10.57
C SER A 709 -44.59 -26.15 10.66
N THR A 710 -45.15 -25.27 9.84
CA THR A 710 -46.55 -24.84 9.87
C THR A 710 -47.46 -25.88 9.23
N ALA A 711 -47.78 -26.95 9.95
CA ALA A 711 -49.14 -27.48 9.85
C ALA A 711 -50.07 -26.39 10.41
N PRO A 712 -51.25 -26.12 9.81
CA PRO A 712 -52.20 -25.18 10.41
C PRO A 712 -52.44 -25.59 11.87
N PRO A 713 -52.52 -24.63 12.82
CA PRO A 713 -52.90 -24.98 14.18
C PRO A 713 -54.18 -25.81 14.09
N LEU A 714 -54.28 -26.91 14.86
CA LEU A 714 -55.51 -27.67 14.98
C LEU A 714 -56.63 -26.66 15.17
N ALA A 715 -57.48 -26.48 14.16
CA ALA A 715 -58.47 -25.43 14.19
C ALA A 715 -59.46 -25.81 15.28
N VAL A 716 -59.35 -25.14 16.43
CA VAL A 716 -60.29 -25.34 17.53
C VAL A 716 -61.59 -24.74 17.05
N ILE A 717 -62.54 -25.61 16.66
CA ILE A 717 -63.91 -25.20 16.37
C ILE A 717 -64.36 -24.34 17.55
N PRO A 718 -64.73 -23.05 17.37
CA PRO A 718 -65.01 -22.16 18.49
C PRO A 718 -66.10 -22.78 19.36
N ALA A 719 -65.81 -22.96 20.65
CA ALA A 719 -66.76 -23.53 21.60
C ALA A 719 -68.08 -22.73 21.55
N ASN A 720 -69.20 -23.43 21.56
CA ASN A 720 -70.55 -22.85 21.46
C ASN A 720 -70.89 -22.19 20.10
N SER A 721 -70.10 -22.39 19.04
CA SER A 721 -70.50 -22.00 17.68
C SER A 721 -71.53 -22.94 17.08
N LEU A 722 -72.19 -22.51 16.00
CA LEU A 722 -73.11 -23.36 15.22
C LEU A 722 -72.44 -24.65 14.75
N LEU A 723 -71.15 -24.59 14.36
CA LEU A 723 -70.41 -25.77 13.92
C LEU A 723 -70.00 -26.69 15.07
N ALA A 724 -69.68 -26.15 16.26
CA ALA A 724 -69.45 -26.95 17.46
C ALA A 724 -70.72 -27.74 17.84
N THR A 725 -71.87 -27.06 17.78
CA THR A 725 -73.19 -27.65 18.04
C THR A 725 -73.56 -28.70 16.98
N TRP A 726 -73.25 -28.43 15.71
CA TRP A 726 -73.43 -29.37 14.60
C TRP A 726 -72.67 -30.67 14.86
N ARG A 727 -71.40 -30.58 15.26
CA ARG A 727 -70.54 -31.76 15.49
C ARG A 727 -71.08 -32.69 16.59
N SER A 728 -71.62 -32.16 17.67
CA SER A 728 -72.13 -32.95 18.81
C SER A 728 -73.59 -33.37 18.66
N SER A 729 -74.28 -32.97 17.59
CA SER A 729 -75.71 -33.27 17.37
C SER A 729 -75.92 -34.59 16.63
N PRO A 730 -77.08 -35.26 16.78
CA PRO A 730 -77.49 -36.39 15.94
C PRO A 730 -77.77 -35.97 14.47
N ALA A 731 -77.76 -36.94 13.55
CA ALA A 731 -77.74 -36.72 12.10
C ALA A 731 -78.92 -35.88 11.56
N ASP A 732 -80.11 -36.03 12.14
CA ASP A 732 -81.33 -35.26 11.83
C ASP A 732 -81.17 -33.76 12.13
N ARG A 733 -80.56 -33.42 13.26
CA ARG A 733 -80.31 -32.02 13.67
C ARG A 733 -79.13 -31.38 12.93
N ARG A 734 -78.15 -32.18 12.49
CA ARG A 734 -77.00 -31.71 11.68
C ARG A 734 -77.41 -31.10 10.35
N ALA A 735 -78.44 -31.63 9.68
CA ALA A 735 -78.89 -31.09 8.40
C ALA A 735 -79.40 -29.64 8.51
N LYS A 736 -80.18 -29.34 9.57
CA LYS A 736 -80.70 -27.98 9.83
C LYS A 736 -79.58 -27.00 10.22
N LEU A 737 -78.67 -27.43 11.09
CA LEU A 737 -77.51 -26.62 11.50
C LEU A 737 -76.57 -26.33 10.32
N ALA A 738 -76.42 -27.26 9.36
CA ALA A 738 -75.64 -27.03 8.16
C ALA A 738 -76.19 -25.89 7.28
N GLN A 739 -77.52 -25.74 7.20
CA GLN A 739 -78.17 -24.62 6.50
C GLN A 739 -77.94 -23.27 7.22
N GLU A 740 -78.01 -23.26 8.55
CA GLU A 740 -77.71 -22.08 9.36
C GLU A 740 -76.24 -21.64 9.21
N ILE A 741 -75.31 -22.61 9.18
CA ILE A 741 -73.88 -22.35 8.94
C ILE A 741 -73.65 -21.83 7.52
N GLN A 742 -74.31 -22.39 6.49
CA GLN A 742 -74.21 -21.86 5.13
C GLN A 742 -74.70 -20.40 5.05
N THR A 743 -75.81 -20.08 5.71
CA THR A 743 -76.36 -18.71 5.77
C THR A 743 -75.38 -17.75 6.45
N LEU A 744 -74.75 -18.18 7.55
CA LEU A 744 -73.72 -17.41 8.24
C LEU A 744 -72.55 -17.07 7.31
N VAL A 745 -72.02 -18.04 6.58
CA VAL A 745 -70.75 -17.87 5.81
C VAL A 745 -70.95 -17.25 4.43
N THR A 746 -72.17 -17.25 3.90
CA THR A 746 -72.54 -16.58 2.65
C THR A 746 -73.14 -15.18 2.87
N GLY A 747 -73.61 -14.88 4.09
CA GLY A 747 -74.18 -13.59 4.47
C GLY A 747 -73.17 -12.52 4.92
N ALA A 748 -73.70 -11.43 5.46
CA ALA A 748 -72.91 -10.34 6.06
C ALA A 748 -72.22 -10.80 7.36
N PRO A 749 -71.06 -10.23 7.72
CA PRO A 749 -70.37 -10.56 8.98
C PRO A 749 -71.29 -10.29 10.18
N PRO A 750 -71.28 -11.14 11.22
CA PRO A 750 -72.04 -10.89 12.45
C PRO A 750 -71.62 -9.56 13.10
N ALA A 751 -72.58 -8.80 13.64
CA ALA A 751 -72.34 -7.47 14.20
C ALA A 751 -71.39 -7.46 15.42
N ASN A 752 -71.26 -8.57 16.14
CA ASN A 752 -70.33 -8.73 17.26
C ASN A 752 -69.13 -9.60 16.84
N ASP A 753 -67.99 -8.96 16.53
CA ASP A 753 -66.78 -9.63 16.05
C ASP A 753 -66.14 -10.64 17.05
N LYS A 754 -66.55 -10.60 18.33
CA LYS A 754 -66.07 -11.52 19.37
C LYS A 754 -66.98 -12.72 19.61
N ALA A 755 -68.17 -12.78 19.00
CA ALA A 755 -69.07 -13.91 19.17
C ALA A 755 -68.46 -15.19 18.57
N PRO A 756 -68.75 -16.39 19.13
CA PRO A 756 -68.26 -17.66 18.59
C PRO A 756 -68.54 -17.84 17.09
N ASP A 757 -69.71 -17.38 16.62
CA ASP A 757 -70.08 -17.45 15.20
C ASP A 757 -69.41 -16.37 14.32
N ALA A 758 -68.95 -15.25 14.90
CA ALA A 758 -68.12 -14.28 14.17
C ALA A 758 -66.70 -14.82 13.97
N LEU A 759 -66.18 -15.55 14.96
CA LEU A 759 -64.93 -16.31 14.82
C LEU A 759 -65.10 -17.44 13.79
N LEU A 760 -66.21 -18.18 13.84
CA LEU A 760 -66.53 -19.23 12.87
C LEU A 760 -66.63 -18.67 11.43
N TYR A 761 -67.33 -17.55 11.26
CA TYR A 761 -67.44 -16.83 9.99
C TYR A 761 -66.07 -16.49 9.41
N ARG A 762 -65.17 -15.92 10.24
CA ARG A 762 -63.79 -15.61 9.81
C ARG A 762 -63.01 -16.86 9.47
N GLN A 763 -63.11 -17.92 10.28
CA GLN A 763 -62.37 -19.17 10.07
C GLN A 763 -62.81 -19.89 8.79
N ILE A 764 -64.11 -20.02 8.52
CA ILE A 764 -64.61 -20.69 7.31
C ILE A 764 -64.29 -19.86 6.05
N ARG A 765 -64.45 -18.53 6.10
CA ARG A 765 -64.06 -17.66 4.97
C ARG A 765 -62.54 -17.55 4.78
N ALA A 766 -61.75 -17.96 5.76
CA ALA A 766 -60.30 -18.07 5.68
C ALA A 766 -59.80 -19.47 5.31
N LEU A 767 -60.68 -20.46 5.11
CA LEU A 767 -60.29 -21.79 4.62
C LEU A 767 -59.54 -21.65 3.30
N ALA A 768 -58.27 -22.03 3.31
CA ALA A 768 -57.43 -22.01 2.14
C ALA A 768 -57.74 -23.21 1.25
N VAL A 769 -58.42 -22.98 0.12
CA VAL A 769 -58.54 -23.98 -0.95
C VAL A 769 -57.27 -23.91 -1.79
N THR A 770 -56.27 -24.68 -1.40
CA THR A 770 -55.03 -24.78 -2.16
C THR A 770 -55.08 -26.08 -2.96
N PRO A 771 -55.12 -26.05 -4.29
CA PRO A 771 -55.02 -27.28 -5.07
C PRO A 771 -53.63 -27.88 -4.86
N ASP A 772 -53.59 -29.16 -4.45
CA ASP A 772 -52.34 -29.93 -4.33
C ASP A 772 -51.63 -30.09 -5.69
N ARG A 773 -52.38 -29.88 -6.79
CA ARG A 773 -51.93 -29.93 -8.18
C ARG A 773 -52.62 -28.83 -9.00
N ILE A 774 -51.86 -27.86 -9.50
CA ILE A 774 -52.35 -26.75 -10.35
C ILE A 774 -52.75 -27.23 -11.75
N ASP A 775 -52.18 -28.35 -12.18
CA ASP A 775 -52.46 -29.11 -13.40
C ASP A 775 -53.89 -29.70 -13.44
N LEU A 776 -54.69 -29.53 -12.39
CA LEU A 776 -56.11 -29.90 -12.33
C LEU A 776 -57.09 -28.74 -12.62
N LEU A 777 -56.60 -27.55 -12.97
CA LEU A 777 -57.44 -26.45 -13.44
C LEU A 777 -57.44 -26.43 -14.99
N PRO A 778 -58.40 -27.09 -15.67
CA PRO A 778 -58.52 -26.95 -17.13
C PRO A 778 -58.88 -25.49 -17.50
N ASP A 779 -58.39 -25.04 -18.65
CA ASP A 779 -58.78 -23.79 -19.32
C ASP A 779 -58.52 -22.47 -18.56
N VAL A 780 -57.42 -22.40 -17.82
CA VAL A 780 -57.01 -21.16 -17.15
C VAL A 780 -56.50 -20.12 -18.16
N ARG A 781 -57.07 -18.91 -18.11
CA ARG A 781 -56.69 -17.76 -18.94
C ARG A 781 -55.20 -17.45 -18.83
N VAL A 782 -54.54 -17.29 -19.99
CA VAL A 782 -53.13 -16.87 -20.09
C VAL A 782 -53.01 -15.35 -20.18
N ASP A 783 -51.95 -14.79 -19.62
CA ASP A 783 -51.65 -13.36 -19.74
C ASP A 783 -51.27 -13.00 -21.18
N ASP A 784 -52.02 -12.07 -21.78
CA ASP A 784 -51.92 -11.66 -23.19
C ASP A 784 -50.58 -11.05 -23.60
N ARG A 785 -49.71 -10.70 -22.63
CA ARG A 785 -48.37 -10.15 -22.89
C ARG A 785 -47.36 -11.22 -23.32
N PHE A 786 -47.59 -12.49 -22.98
CA PHE A 786 -46.67 -13.59 -23.31
C PHE A 786 -46.89 -14.11 -24.73
N GLY A 787 -45.83 -14.63 -25.36
CA GLY A 787 -45.89 -15.19 -26.72
C GLY A 787 -46.09 -14.16 -27.83
N LYS A 788 -46.00 -12.86 -27.54
CA LYS A 788 -46.11 -11.77 -28.52
C LYS A 788 -44.79 -11.01 -28.61
N HIS A 789 -44.31 -10.76 -29.84
CA HIS A 789 -43.23 -9.83 -30.09
C HIS A 789 -43.79 -8.42 -30.39
N PRO A 790 -43.19 -7.32 -29.90
CA PRO A 790 -43.64 -5.95 -30.23
C PRO A 790 -43.70 -5.64 -31.74
N LYS A 791 -42.91 -6.36 -32.56
CA LYS A 791 -42.91 -6.28 -34.03
C LYS A 791 -43.80 -7.32 -34.75
N GLY A 792 -44.57 -8.13 -34.03
CA GLY A 792 -45.51 -9.10 -34.61
C GLY A 792 -44.92 -10.44 -35.05
N HIS A 793 -43.67 -10.76 -34.70
CA HIS A 793 -43.02 -12.04 -34.99
C HIS A 793 -43.44 -13.16 -34.02
N ALA A 794 -43.26 -14.42 -34.46
CA ALA A 794 -43.55 -15.61 -33.66
C ALA A 794 -42.56 -15.75 -32.50
N VAL A 795 -43.09 -15.91 -31.29
CA VAL A 795 -42.33 -16.10 -30.04
C VAL A 795 -42.90 -17.32 -29.32
N LYS A 796 -42.08 -18.02 -28.53
CA LYS A 796 -42.57 -19.13 -27.71
C LYS A 796 -43.67 -18.62 -26.77
N PRO A 797 -44.79 -19.36 -26.60
CA PRO A 797 -45.89 -18.93 -25.74
C PRO A 797 -45.54 -18.72 -24.25
N ALA A 798 -44.35 -19.14 -23.80
CA ALA A 798 -43.89 -18.99 -22.42
C ALA A 798 -42.99 -17.76 -22.21
N ASP A 799 -42.54 -17.12 -23.28
CA ASP A 799 -41.57 -16.02 -23.22
C ASP A 799 -42.28 -14.67 -23.26
N LEU A 800 -41.71 -13.69 -22.56
CA LEU A 800 -42.15 -12.30 -22.57
C LEU A 800 -41.10 -11.46 -23.28
N VAL A 801 -41.48 -10.77 -24.37
CA VAL A 801 -40.57 -9.90 -25.12
C VAL A 801 -40.97 -8.44 -24.95
N VAL A 802 -40.01 -7.60 -24.59
CA VAL A 802 -40.20 -6.16 -24.39
C VAL A 802 -39.12 -5.38 -25.12
N GLN A 803 -39.45 -4.17 -25.57
CA GLN A 803 -38.46 -3.24 -26.10
C GLN A 803 -38.00 -2.33 -24.96
N ALA A 804 -36.74 -2.45 -24.51
CA ALA A 804 -36.20 -1.59 -23.45
C ALA A 804 -36.01 -0.14 -23.97
N PRO A 805 -36.11 0.89 -23.11
CA PRO A 805 -36.34 0.82 -21.67
C PRO A 805 -37.81 0.52 -21.34
N GLN A 806 -38.06 -0.52 -20.54
CA GLN A 806 -39.41 -0.96 -20.16
C GLN A 806 -39.38 -1.58 -18.76
N VAL A 807 -40.40 -1.29 -17.95
CA VAL A 807 -40.66 -1.95 -16.66
C VAL A 807 -41.99 -2.69 -16.74
N VAL A 808 -41.97 -4.00 -16.49
CA VAL A 808 -43.17 -4.84 -16.45
C VAL A 808 -43.42 -5.30 -15.02
N ALA A 809 -44.58 -4.93 -14.47
CA ALA A 809 -45.01 -5.36 -13.14
C ALA A 809 -45.94 -6.58 -13.22
N PHE A 810 -45.75 -7.50 -12.27
CA PHE A 810 -46.60 -8.68 -12.03
C PHE A 810 -47.07 -8.67 -10.59
N GLN A 811 -48.39 -8.62 -10.38
CA GLN A 811 -48.99 -8.83 -9.07
C GLN A 811 -49.24 -10.32 -8.86
N ILE A 812 -48.59 -10.90 -7.86
CA ILE A 812 -48.65 -12.32 -7.57
C ILE A 812 -49.37 -12.51 -6.23
N PRO A 813 -50.45 -13.29 -6.16
CA PRO A 813 -51.12 -13.61 -4.90
C PRO A 813 -50.16 -14.18 -3.86
N ALA A 814 -50.28 -13.71 -2.61
CA ALA A 814 -49.41 -14.11 -1.51
C ALA A 814 -49.35 -15.64 -1.34
N GLN A 815 -50.49 -16.32 -1.47
CA GLN A 815 -50.60 -17.78 -1.39
C GLN A 815 -49.84 -18.54 -2.50
N LEU A 816 -49.66 -17.92 -3.68
CA LEU A 816 -48.91 -18.52 -4.79
C LEU A 816 -47.41 -18.17 -4.72
N ALA A 817 -47.08 -17.01 -4.18
CA ALA A 817 -45.72 -16.50 -4.05
C ALA A 817 -44.96 -17.03 -2.81
N ALA A 818 -45.66 -17.26 -1.70
CA ALA A 818 -45.04 -17.57 -0.40
C ALA A 818 -44.09 -18.77 -0.46
N GLY A 819 -42.81 -18.50 -0.16
CA GLY A 819 -41.73 -19.50 -0.12
C GLY A 819 -41.28 -20.04 -1.49
N ARG A 820 -41.75 -19.45 -2.60
CA ARG A 820 -41.26 -19.78 -3.95
C ARG A 820 -40.12 -18.85 -4.38
N THR A 821 -39.35 -19.31 -5.36
CA THR A 821 -38.33 -18.51 -6.06
C THR A 821 -38.81 -18.21 -7.47
N LEU A 822 -38.82 -16.94 -7.86
CA LEU A 822 -38.99 -16.55 -9.26
C LEU A 822 -37.69 -16.85 -10.01
N ILE A 823 -37.80 -17.69 -11.04
CA ILE A 823 -36.71 -18.05 -11.94
C ILE A 823 -37.06 -17.51 -13.33
N VAL A 824 -36.14 -16.73 -13.91
CA VAL A 824 -36.28 -16.20 -15.28
C VAL A 824 -34.90 -15.97 -15.89
N THR A 825 -34.75 -16.24 -17.18
CA THR A 825 -33.53 -15.91 -17.93
C THR A 825 -33.80 -14.72 -18.84
N GLY A 826 -33.00 -13.67 -18.72
CA GLY A 826 -33.05 -12.49 -19.57
C GLY A 826 -31.94 -12.51 -20.62
N ARG A 827 -32.29 -12.26 -21.89
CA ARG A 827 -31.35 -12.09 -23.01
C ARG A 827 -31.89 -11.12 -24.06
N LEU A 828 -31.09 -10.77 -25.06
CA LEU A 828 -31.58 -10.05 -26.24
C LEU A 828 -32.25 -11.00 -27.25
N ASP A 829 -33.15 -10.46 -28.07
CA ASP A 829 -33.83 -11.18 -29.14
C ASP A 829 -32.84 -11.60 -30.25
N PRO A 830 -32.85 -12.85 -30.73
CA PRO A 830 -31.83 -13.33 -31.66
C PRO A 830 -31.94 -12.78 -33.07
N GLN A 831 -33.08 -12.19 -33.44
CA GLN A 831 -33.29 -11.66 -34.78
C GLN A 831 -33.22 -10.14 -34.81
N HIS A 832 -33.80 -9.47 -33.82
CA HIS A 832 -33.97 -8.02 -33.79
C HIS A 832 -33.09 -7.32 -32.75
N GLY A 833 -32.46 -8.08 -31.85
CA GLY A 833 -31.63 -7.57 -30.76
C GLY A 833 -30.13 -7.82 -30.87
N GLN A 834 -29.63 -8.28 -32.02
CA GLN A 834 -28.21 -8.59 -32.20
C GLN A 834 -27.26 -7.41 -31.94
N GLU A 835 -27.71 -6.20 -32.24
CA GLU A 835 -26.93 -4.97 -32.03
C GLU A 835 -27.51 -4.09 -30.90
N GLY A 836 -28.37 -4.66 -30.05
CA GLY A 836 -28.90 -3.97 -28.87
C GLY A 836 -27.97 -4.06 -27.65
N SER A 837 -28.22 -3.19 -26.67
CA SER A 837 -27.53 -3.25 -25.38
C SER A 837 -28.47 -2.87 -24.24
N THR A 838 -28.66 -3.77 -23.28
CA THR A 838 -29.62 -3.54 -22.20
C THR A 838 -29.10 -4.06 -20.87
N GLN A 839 -29.46 -3.40 -19.77
CA GLN A 839 -29.25 -3.95 -18.42
C GLN A 839 -30.59 -4.47 -17.90
N LEU A 840 -30.60 -5.74 -17.51
CA LEU A 840 -31.79 -6.43 -17.04
C LEU A 840 -31.77 -6.54 -15.50
N VAL A 841 -32.89 -6.24 -14.86
CA VAL A 841 -33.06 -6.30 -13.40
C VAL A 841 -34.39 -6.95 -13.05
N VAL A 842 -34.37 -7.79 -12.01
CA VAL A 842 -35.55 -8.42 -11.41
C VAL A 842 -35.61 -8.04 -9.94
N SER A 843 -36.71 -7.45 -9.48
CA SER A 843 -36.81 -6.91 -8.11
C SER A 843 -38.24 -6.84 -7.59
N THR A 844 -38.40 -6.72 -6.27
CA THR A 844 -39.70 -6.49 -5.60
C THR A 844 -39.98 -5.00 -5.36
N GLN A 845 -39.04 -4.12 -5.69
CA GLN A 845 -39.16 -2.68 -5.60
C GLN A 845 -39.10 -2.07 -7.00
N PRO A 846 -39.70 -0.89 -7.24
CA PRO A 846 -39.59 -0.23 -8.54
C PRO A 846 -38.11 0.00 -8.93
N PRO A 847 -37.66 -0.51 -10.09
CA PRO A 847 -36.27 -0.36 -10.53
C PRO A 847 -35.98 1.07 -11.02
N SER A 848 -34.73 1.52 -10.88
CA SER A 848 -34.26 2.80 -11.45
C SER A 848 -34.11 2.69 -12.97
N SER A 849 -34.26 3.83 -13.67
CA SER A 849 -33.95 3.94 -15.10
C SER A 849 -32.45 4.03 -15.39
N ASP A 850 -31.63 4.34 -14.38
CA ASP A 850 -30.19 4.51 -14.54
C ASP A 850 -29.44 3.17 -14.54
N LEU A 851 -28.40 3.07 -15.38
CA LEU A 851 -27.47 1.93 -15.34
C LEU A 851 -26.79 1.84 -13.98
N ALA A 852 -26.84 0.65 -13.40
CA ALA A 852 -26.22 0.30 -12.13
C ALA A 852 -24.89 -0.44 -12.36
N PRO A 853 -23.76 0.01 -11.80
CA PRO A 853 -22.44 -0.63 -12.01
C PRO A 853 -22.37 -2.10 -11.58
N GLU A 854 -23.18 -2.50 -10.61
CA GLU A 854 -23.26 -3.86 -10.08
C GLU A 854 -23.87 -4.88 -11.05
N HIS A 855 -24.71 -4.43 -11.99
CA HIS A 855 -25.40 -5.29 -12.94
C HIS A 855 -24.67 -5.33 -14.28
N PRO A 856 -24.55 -6.51 -14.91
CA PRO A 856 -23.92 -6.63 -16.22
C PRO A 856 -24.83 -6.06 -17.32
N ILE A 857 -24.23 -5.73 -18.47
CA ILE A 857 -24.93 -5.33 -19.68
C ILE A 857 -25.08 -6.57 -20.57
N ILE A 858 -26.30 -6.83 -21.00
CA ILE A 858 -26.65 -7.90 -21.93
C ILE A 858 -26.36 -7.41 -23.34
N VAL A 859 -25.51 -8.14 -24.06
CA VAL A 859 -25.14 -7.88 -25.47
C VAL A 859 -24.89 -9.21 -26.18
N TYR A 860 -25.06 -9.25 -27.50
CA TYR A 860 -24.68 -10.42 -28.27
C TYR A 860 -23.14 -10.57 -28.35
N PRO A 861 -22.59 -11.78 -28.17
CA PRO A 861 -21.15 -12.01 -28.33
C PRO A 861 -20.67 -11.68 -29.75
N GLY A 862 -19.62 -10.87 -29.87
CA GLY A 862 -19.04 -10.47 -31.15
C GLY A 862 -19.72 -9.28 -31.85
N SER A 863 -20.86 -8.80 -31.33
CA SER A 863 -21.61 -7.65 -31.87
C SER A 863 -20.82 -6.33 -31.83
N GLN A 864 -21.25 -5.35 -32.63
CA GLN A 864 -20.70 -3.99 -32.54
C GLN A 864 -21.08 -3.35 -31.20
N ALA A 865 -22.27 -3.67 -30.67
CA ALA A 865 -22.69 -3.26 -29.33
C ALA A 865 -21.70 -3.70 -28.23
N GLN A 866 -21.24 -4.96 -28.25
CA GLN A 866 -20.24 -5.43 -27.28
C GLN A 866 -18.93 -4.64 -27.37
N GLN A 867 -18.44 -4.40 -28.58
CA GLN A 867 -17.20 -3.65 -28.80
C GLN A 867 -17.33 -2.19 -28.33
N ARG A 868 -18.47 -1.55 -28.62
CA ARG A 868 -18.81 -0.20 -28.16
C ARG A 868 -18.82 -0.11 -26.64
N VAL A 869 -19.54 -0.99 -25.95
CA VAL A 869 -19.62 -1.01 -24.48
C VAL A 869 -18.23 -1.24 -23.87
N ALA A 870 -17.44 -2.15 -24.42
CA ALA A 870 -16.07 -2.41 -23.97
C ALA A 870 -15.16 -1.17 -24.11
N ALA A 871 -15.26 -0.45 -25.23
CA ALA A 871 -14.52 0.80 -25.48
C ALA A 871 -14.95 1.94 -24.53
N GLN A 872 -16.25 2.05 -24.24
CA GLN A 872 -16.77 3.04 -23.30
C GLN A 872 -16.28 2.78 -21.87
N PHE A 873 -16.25 1.51 -21.41
CA PHE A 873 -15.64 1.16 -20.12
C PHE A 873 -14.12 1.32 -20.09
N ALA A 874 -13.42 1.08 -21.22
CA ALA A 874 -12.00 1.37 -21.33
C ALA A 874 -11.71 2.87 -21.14
N THR A 875 -12.55 3.73 -21.70
CA THR A 875 -12.44 5.19 -21.53
C THR A 875 -12.59 5.62 -20.07
N PHE A 876 -13.50 4.99 -19.32
CA PHE A 876 -13.61 5.21 -17.86
C PHE A 876 -12.35 4.76 -17.14
N ARG A 877 -11.91 3.52 -17.37
CA ARG A 877 -10.70 2.95 -16.75
C ARG A 877 -9.45 3.77 -17.04
N ASP A 878 -9.40 4.39 -18.22
CA ASP A 878 -8.30 5.25 -18.60
C ASP A 878 -8.21 6.51 -17.73
N LEU A 879 -9.33 7.06 -17.27
CA LEU A 879 -9.32 8.24 -16.41
C LEU A 879 -9.33 7.90 -14.91
N PHE A 880 -9.98 6.79 -14.56
CA PHE A 880 -10.23 6.35 -13.18
C PHE A 880 -9.73 4.91 -12.96
N PRO A 881 -8.40 4.70 -12.93
CA PRO A 881 -7.87 3.42 -12.47
C PRO A 881 -8.18 3.25 -10.97
N ALA A 882 -8.35 2.02 -10.49
CA ALA A 882 -8.57 1.79 -9.06
C ALA A 882 -7.29 2.08 -8.23
N SER A 883 -6.12 1.80 -8.82
CA SER A 883 -4.79 2.13 -8.29
C SER A 883 -3.86 2.63 -9.41
N LEU A 884 -2.92 3.52 -9.09
CA LEU A 884 -1.97 4.06 -10.07
C LEU A 884 -0.75 3.16 -10.32
N CYS A 885 -0.30 2.43 -9.31
CA CYS A 885 0.81 1.51 -9.41
C CYS A 885 0.81 0.44 -8.32
N TYR A 886 1.60 -0.62 -8.49
CA TYR A 886 1.95 -1.57 -7.45
C TYR A 886 3.18 -1.07 -6.67
N SER A 887 2.98 -0.44 -5.51
CA SER A 887 4.07 0.27 -4.83
C SER A 887 4.95 -0.58 -3.92
N ARG A 888 4.61 -1.85 -3.68
CA ARG A 888 5.39 -2.72 -2.79
C ARG A 888 6.71 -3.17 -3.40
N ILE A 889 6.79 -3.23 -4.74
CA ILE A 889 7.91 -3.76 -5.53
C ILE A 889 8.10 -5.27 -5.35
N VAL A 890 8.17 -5.75 -4.11
CA VAL A 890 8.29 -7.18 -3.75
C VAL A 890 6.90 -7.74 -3.42
N PRO A 891 6.42 -8.78 -4.13
CA PRO A 891 5.18 -9.49 -3.78
C PRO A 891 5.25 -10.18 -2.41
N VAL A 892 4.16 -10.18 -1.65
CA VAL A 892 4.09 -10.87 -0.33
C VAL A 892 2.85 -11.73 -0.13
N ASP A 893 1.96 -11.76 -1.12
CA ASP A 893 0.61 -12.30 -0.93
C ASP A 893 0.56 -13.83 -0.96
N GLU A 894 1.72 -14.49 -1.09
CA GLU A 894 1.84 -15.94 -1.23
C GLU A 894 3.06 -16.51 -0.46
N VAL A 895 2.91 -17.75 0.02
CA VAL A 895 3.94 -18.47 0.80
C VAL A 895 5.17 -18.83 -0.04
N VAL A 896 5.01 -19.01 -1.35
CA VAL A 896 6.10 -19.30 -2.30
C VAL A 896 5.88 -18.47 -3.57
N THR A 897 6.80 -17.54 -3.86
CA THR A 897 6.79 -16.77 -5.12
C THR A 897 8.13 -16.83 -5.84
N LEU A 898 8.08 -17.02 -7.16
CA LEU A 898 9.25 -16.85 -8.05
C LEU A 898 9.46 -15.39 -8.48
N THR A 899 8.41 -14.57 -8.41
CA THR A 899 8.48 -13.17 -8.81
C THR A 899 9.17 -12.36 -7.71
N LEU A 900 10.47 -12.09 -7.88
CA LEU A 900 11.24 -11.31 -6.90
C LEU A 900 10.82 -9.84 -6.87
N PHE A 901 10.60 -9.24 -8.05
CA PHE A 901 10.11 -7.87 -8.19
C PHE A 901 8.98 -7.80 -9.21
N TYR A 902 7.95 -7.03 -8.90
CA TYR A 902 6.78 -6.83 -9.75
C TYR A 902 6.56 -5.36 -10.07
N ARG A 903 6.50 -5.05 -11.37
CA ARG A 903 6.31 -3.70 -11.88
C ARG A 903 4.95 -3.58 -12.55
N GLU A 904 4.10 -2.72 -11.99
CA GLU A 904 2.86 -2.29 -12.62
C GLU A 904 2.67 -0.81 -12.30
N ASP A 905 3.07 0.09 -13.19
CA ASP A 905 3.06 1.54 -12.96
C ASP A 905 2.60 2.36 -14.19
N HIS A 906 2.00 1.67 -15.17
CA HIS A 906 1.60 2.28 -16.44
C HIS A 906 0.52 3.37 -16.27
N HIS A 907 -0.40 3.21 -15.32
CA HIS A 907 -1.39 4.24 -14.99
C HIS A 907 -0.72 5.50 -14.45
N LEU A 908 0.22 5.35 -13.51
CA LEU A 908 1.03 6.44 -12.97
C LEU A 908 1.77 7.20 -14.09
N GLN A 909 2.50 6.48 -14.94
CA GLN A 909 3.25 7.08 -16.06
C GLN A 909 2.35 7.88 -17.01
N ARG A 910 1.19 7.32 -17.37
CA ARG A 910 0.27 7.95 -18.33
C ARG A 910 -0.39 9.21 -17.76
N LEU A 911 -0.86 9.12 -16.51
CA LEU A 911 -1.72 10.13 -15.89
C LEU A 911 -0.94 11.23 -15.16
N MET A 912 0.15 10.89 -14.48
CA MET A 912 0.79 11.77 -13.49
C MET A 912 2.17 12.27 -13.91
N LEU A 913 2.98 11.41 -14.54
CA LEU A 913 4.41 11.70 -14.73
C LEU A 913 4.70 12.51 -16.01
N ASP A 914 5.71 13.35 -15.97
CA ASP A 914 6.32 13.96 -17.16
C ASP A 914 7.38 13.03 -17.82
N PRO A 915 7.88 13.33 -19.03
CA PRO A 915 8.86 12.47 -19.70
C PRO A 915 10.17 12.26 -18.93
N ALA A 916 10.62 13.25 -18.14
CA ALA A 916 11.85 13.14 -17.35
C ALA A 916 11.64 12.21 -16.14
N GLN A 917 10.49 12.33 -15.48
CA GLN A 917 10.07 11.44 -14.39
C GLN A 917 9.88 10.00 -14.89
N ILE A 918 9.32 9.80 -16.09
CA ILE A 918 9.21 8.47 -16.71
C ILE A 918 10.60 7.88 -16.98
N ALA A 919 11.52 8.67 -17.53
CA ALA A 919 12.89 8.23 -17.79
C ALA A 919 13.60 7.83 -16.48
N GLU A 920 13.43 8.62 -15.41
CA GLU A 920 13.99 8.31 -14.09
C GLU A 920 13.41 7.02 -13.50
N LEU A 921 12.09 6.84 -13.54
CA LEU A 921 11.43 5.63 -13.07
C LEU A 921 11.90 4.39 -13.85
N ASN A 922 12.01 4.50 -15.17
CA ASN A 922 12.53 3.43 -16.02
C ASN A 922 13.99 3.10 -15.69
N ARG A 923 14.82 4.12 -15.48
CA ARG A 923 16.22 3.95 -15.08
C ARG A 923 16.33 3.22 -13.73
N LEU A 924 15.55 3.63 -12.72
CA LEU A 924 15.56 2.99 -11.40
C LEU A 924 15.16 1.51 -11.46
N TRP A 925 14.14 1.17 -12.25
CA TRP A 925 13.73 -0.23 -12.46
C TRP A 925 14.79 -1.04 -13.20
N ASP A 926 15.39 -0.46 -14.24
CA ASP A 926 16.43 -1.13 -15.01
C ASP A 926 17.69 -1.38 -14.17
N GLU A 927 18.07 -0.40 -13.33
CA GLU A 927 19.14 -0.55 -12.35
C GLU A 927 18.80 -1.59 -11.28
N LEU A 928 17.58 -1.62 -10.76
CA LEU A 928 17.15 -2.64 -9.80
C LEU A 928 17.37 -4.03 -10.36
N LEU A 929 16.81 -4.32 -11.55
CA LEU A 929 16.88 -5.64 -12.19
C LEU A 929 18.33 -6.04 -12.53
N PHE A 930 19.14 -5.08 -12.97
CA PHE A 930 20.53 -5.31 -13.32
C PHE A 930 21.41 -5.58 -12.10
N VAL A 931 21.34 -4.71 -11.08
CA VAL A 931 22.16 -4.80 -9.85
C VAL A 931 21.77 -6.02 -9.02
N SER A 932 20.49 -6.35 -8.93
CA SER A 932 20.02 -7.55 -8.25
C SER A 932 20.37 -8.84 -9.00
N GLN A 933 20.71 -8.73 -10.29
CA GLN A 933 20.86 -9.85 -11.23
C GLN A 933 19.63 -10.76 -11.20
N GLU A 934 18.45 -10.15 -11.20
CA GLU A 934 17.18 -10.85 -10.95
C GLU A 934 16.99 -12.07 -11.88
N PRO A 935 17.30 -12.04 -13.20
CA PRO A 935 17.13 -13.22 -14.05
C PRO A 935 17.96 -14.44 -13.62
N LEU A 936 19.16 -14.21 -13.09
CA LEU A 936 20.02 -15.29 -12.58
C LEU A 936 19.48 -15.82 -11.25
N ALA A 937 19.06 -14.93 -10.36
CA ALA A 937 18.45 -15.30 -9.09
C ALA A 937 17.13 -16.08 -9.30
N TYR A 938 16.33 -15.67 -10.28
CA TYR A 938 15.10 -16.35 -10.69
C TYR A 938 15.37 -17.79 -11.14
N GLN A 939 16.42 -18.02 -11.95
CA GLN A 939 16.79 -19.37 -12.39
C GLN A 939 17.14 -20.26 -11.21
N VAL A 940 17.99 -19.78 -10.29
CA VAL A 940 18.41 -20.54 -9.11
C VAL A 940 17.19 -20.89 -8.25
N ALA A 941 16.29 -19.93 -8.00
CA ALA A 941 15.07 -20.18 -7.24
C ALA A 941 14.14 -21.18 -7.95
N PHE A 942 14.00 -21.08 -9.27
CA PHE A 942 13.20 -22.00 -10.08
C PHE A 942 13.75 -23.43 -10.06
N GLU A 943 15.07 -23.60 -10.18
CA GLU A 943 15.73 -24.90 -10.11
C GLU A 943 15.57 -25.53 -8.73
N GLN A 944 15.80 -24.77 -7.66
CA GLN A 944 15.60 -25.24 -6.28
C GLN A 944 14.16 -25.70 -6.05
N ILE A 945 13.16 -24.90 -6.42
CA ILE A 945 11.74 -25.26 -6.26
C ILE A 945 11.41 -26.53 -7.06
N ARG A 946 11.97 -26.67 -8.27
CA ARG A 946 11.75 -27.86 -9.10
C ARG A 946 12.39 -29.11 -8.51
N GLU A 947 13.58 -29.00 -7.92
CA GLU A 947 14.27 -30.09 -7.21
C GLU A 947 13.53 -30.54 -5.94
N PHE A 948 13.00 -29.59 -5.15
CA PHE A 948 12.12 -29.93 -4.03
C PHE A 948 10.83 -30.60 -4.51
N ALA A 949 10.20 -30.09 -5.56
CA ALA A 949 8.96 -30.66 -6.11
C ALA A 949 9.14 -32.08 -6.67
N THR A 950 10.33 -32.46 -7.14
CA THR A 950 10.59 -33.86 -7.56
C THR A 950 10.38 -34.89 -6.45
N GLN A 951 10.56 -34.51 -5.18
CA GLN A 951 10.42 -35.42 -4.03
C GLN A 951 8.95 -35.56 -3.59
N ASP A 952 8.20 -34.45 -3.54
CA ASP A 952 6.83 -34.43 -2.97
C ASP A 952 5.71 -34.44 -4.03
N ARG A 953 5.95 -33.83 -5.21
CA ARG A 953 4.94 -33.55 -6.25
C ARG A 953 5.52 -33.64 -7.67
N PRO A 954 5.92 -34.84 -8.13
CA PRO A 954 6.55 -35.02 -9.45
C PRO A 954 5.63 -34.66 -10.64
N ASP A 955 4.33 -34.58 -10.42
CA ASP A 955 3.35 -34.07 -11.38
C ASP A 955 3.57 -32.58 -11.72
N LEU A 956 3.97 -31.77 -10.75
CA LEU A 956 4.26 -30.35 -10.96
C LEU A 956 5.50 -30.14 -11.83
N VAL A 957 6.51 -30.99 -11.67
CA VAL A 957 7.75 -30.94 -12.48
C VAL A 957 7.43 -31.17 -13.96
N LYS A 958 6.53 -32.12 -14.27
CA LYS A 958 6.04 -32.34 -15.64
C LYS A 958 5.25 -31.14 -16.15
N ALA A 959 4.39 -30.56 -15.31
CA ALA A 959 3.59 -29.39 -15.67
C ALA A 959 4.44 -28.14 -15.95
N TRP A 960 5.60 -27.99 -15.28
CA TRP A 960 6.52 -26.87 -15.45
C TRP A 960 7.58 -27.07 -16.53
N ALA A 961 7.70 -28.25 -17.14
CA ALA A 961 8.66 -28.52 -18.21
C ALA A 961 8.63 -27.47 -19.36
N PRO A 962 7.46 -26.95 -19.80
CA PRO A 962 7.43 -25.90 -20.83
C PRO A 962 8.06 -24.56 -20.38
N LEU A 963 8.09 -24.26 -19.08
CA LEU A 963 8.62 -23.00 -18.56
C LEU A 963 10.16 -22.94 -18.60
N VAL A 964 10.83 -24.09 -18.56
CA VAL A 964 12.30 -24.20 -18.54
C VAL A 964 12.94 -23.41 -19.67
N LYS A 965 12.44 -23.60 -20.90
CA LYS A 965 12.95 -22.90 -22.09
C LYS A 965 12.81 -21.38 -21.98
N GLY A 966 11.73 -20.90 -21.38
CA GLY A 966 11.51 -19.47 -21.14
C GLY A 966 12.48 -18.89 -20.12
N VAL A 967 12.72 -19.63 -19.02
CA VAL A 967 13.70 -19.25 -17.99
C VAL A 967 15.11 -19.21 -18.55
N GLU A 968 15.53 -20.25 -19.28
CA GLU A 968 16.85 -20.33 -19.91
C GLU A 968 17.05 -19.21 -20.93
N ALA A 969 16.03 -18.90 -21.76
CA ALA A 969 16.10 -17.80 -22.71
C ALA A 969 16.25 -16.43 -22.02
N ARG A 970 15.52 -16.20 -20.92
CA ARG A 970 15.63 -14.97 -20.11
C ARG A 970 17.02 -14.81 -19.50
N VAL A 971 17.59 -15.90 -18.97
CA VAL A 971 18.97 -15.94 -18.44
C VAL A 971 19.99 -15.68 -19.54
N ALA A 972 19.88 -16.35 -20.67
CA ALA A 972 20.80 -16.18 -21.80
C ALA A 972 20.80 -14.73 -22.28
N ALA A 973 19.62 -14.12 -22.47
CA ALA A 973 19.49 -12.72 -22.82
C ALA A 973 20.17 -11.79 -21.79
N PHE A 974 20.00 -12.08 -20.50
CA PHE A 974 20.66 -11.28 -19.45
C PHE A 974 22.19 -11.47 -19.42
N ARG A 975 22.70 -12.68 -19.66
CA ARG A 975 24.16 -12.93 -19.78
C ARG A 975 24.76 -12.18 -20.97
N THR A 976 24.09 -12.19 -22.12
CA THR A 976 24.48 -11.37 -23.28
C THR A 976 24.47 -9.89 -22.93
N ARG A 977 23.45 -9.42 -22.20
CA ARG A 977 23.39 -8.04 -21.73
C ARG A 977 24.57 -7.68 -20.83
N LEU A 978 24.91 -8.53 -19.85
CA LEU A 978 26.08 -8.32 -18.97
C LEU A 978 27.38 -8.20 -19.79
N ALA A 979 27.59 -9.09 -20.76
CA ALA A 979 28.75 -9.05 -21.64
C ALA A 979 28.82 -7.76 -22.47
N ASN A 980 27.68 -7.34 -23.05
CA ASN A 980 27.60 -6.11 -23.85
C ASN A 980 27.85 -4.84 -23.02
N THR A 981 27.54 -4.85 -21.72
CA THR A 981 27.79 -3.72 -20.82
C THR A 981 29.24 -3.61 -20.33
N GLU A 982 30.07 -4.65 -20.47
CA GLU A 982 31.46 -4.63 -19.96
C GLU A 982 32.29 -3.48 -20.57
N SER A 983 32.14 -3.22 -21.86
CA SER A 983 32.82 -2.13 -22.57
C SER A 983 32.36 -0.75 -22.09
N ILE A 984 31.06 -0.60 -21.79
CA ILE A 984 30.45 0.62 -21.24
C ILE A 984 31.02 0.89 -19.84
N HIS A 985 31.16 -0.14 -19.00
CA HIS A 985 31.77 -0.02 -17.68
C HIS A 985 33.24 0.41 -17.77
N LEU A 986 34.00 -0.20 -18.69
CA LEU A 986 35.41 0.18 -18.91
C LEU A 986 35.54 1.63 -19.37
N GLN A 987 34.72 2.06 -20.32
CA GLN A 987 34.72 3.45 -20.78
C GLN A 987 34.36 4.41 -19.64
N SER A 988 33.33 4.09 -18.84
CA SER A 988 32.93 4.89 -17.68
C SER A 988 34.03 4.96 -16.61
N LEU A 989 34.84 3.91 -16.46
CA LEU A 989 36.02 3.90 -15.60
C LEU A 989 37.15 4.80 -16.13
N LEU A 990 37.36 4.85 -17.45
CA LEU A 990 38.30 5.78 -18.08
C LEU A 990 37.86 7.25 -17.90
N ASP A 991 36.56 7.53 -18.03
CA ASP A 991 36.00 8.86 -17.79
C ASP A 991 36.06 9.25 -16.29
N PHE A 992 35.99 8.26 -15.40
CA PHE A 992 36.27 8.47 -13.98
C PHE A 992 37.75 8.84 -13.76
N ALA A 993 38.67 8.18 -14.45
CA ALA A 993 40.09 8.46 -14.34
C ALA A 993 40.45 9.90 -14.79
N ASP A 994 39.83 10.42 -15.86
CA ASP A 994 39.97 11.82 -16.30
C ASP A 994 39.67 12.81 -15.15
N ARG A 995 38.61 12.54 -14.40
CA ARG A 995 38.20 13.37 -13.25
C ARG A 995 39.14 13.18 -12.06
N ALA A 996 39.51 11.93 -11.76
CA ALA A 996 40.37 11.60 -10.65
C ALA A 996 41.78 12.19 -10.81
N TRP A 997 42.33 12.15 -12.04
CA TRP A 997 43.65 12.68 -12.38
C TRP A 997 43.61 14.15 -12.78
N ARG A 998 42.41 14.77 -12.76
CA ARG A 998 42.15 16.22 -12.86
C ARG A 998 42.47 16.85 -14.22
N ARG A 999 42.74 16.00 -15.22
CA ARG A 999 42.99 16.36 -16.61
C ARG A 999 42.59 15.20 -17.53
N PRO A 1000 42.38 15.46 -18.83
CA PRO A 1000 42.25 14.39 -19.80
C PRO A 1000 43.44 13.44 -19.76
N LEU A 1001 43.15 12.14 -19.80
CA LEU A 1001 44.12 11.09 -20.01
C LEU A 1001 44.69 11.19 -21.42
N THR A 1002 46.01 11.01 -21.52
CA THR A 1002 46.68 10.81 -22.81
C THR A 1002 46.28 9.47 -23.42
N THR A 1003 46.46 9.31 -24.74
CA THR A 1003 46.16 8.04 -25.43
C THR A 1003 46.92 6.86 -24.80
N ALA A 1004 48.19 7.07 -24.44
CA ALA A 1004 49.01 6.04 -23.79
C ALA A 1004 48.49 5.68 -22.39
N GLU A 1005 48.04 6.66 -21.60
CA GLU A 1005 47.46 6.40 -20.27
C GLU A 1005 46.13 5.65 -20.37
N ARG A 1006 45.25 6.03 -21.31
CA ARG A 1006 43.99 5.32 -21.55
C ARG A 1006 44.25 3.86 -21.92
N GLU A 1007 45.18 3.63 -22.84
CA GLU A 1007 45.53 2.28 -23.28
C GLU A 1007 46.18 1.46 -22.17
N ALA A 1008 47.04 2.05 -21.33
CA ALA A 1008 47.63 1.36 -20.19
C ALA A 1008 46.58 0.89 -19.18
N ILE A 1009 45.57 1.72 -18.89
CA ILE A 1009 44.46 1.36 -17.99
C ILE A 1009 43.60 0.26 -18.61
N ALA A 1010 43.23 0.40 -19.89
CA ALA A 1010 42.44 -0.60 -20.60
C ALA A 1010 43.19 -1.95 -20.72
N SER A 1011 44.50 -1.90 -20.95
CA SER A 1011 45.36 -3.08 -21.02
C SER A 1011 45.42 -3.81 -19.68
N LEU A 1012 45.54 -3.09 -18.56
CA LEU A 1012 45.47 -3.71 -17.22
C LEU A 1012 44.14 -4.44 -17.01
N TYR A 1013 43.03 -3.80 -17.32
CA TYR A 1013 41.71 -4.46 -17.22
C TYR A 1013 41.67 -5.75 -18.06
N ARG A 1014 42.15 -5.71 -19.31
CA ARG A 1014 42.20 -6.90 -20.18
C ARG A 1014 43.10 -7.99 -19.61
N GLN A 1015 44.28 -7.65 -19.08
CA GLN A 1015 45.18 -8.61 -18.43
C GLN A 1015 44.52 -9.31 -17.25
N LEU A 1016 43.77 -8.58 -16.41
CA LEU A 1016 43.03 -9.16 -15.29
C LEU A 1016 41.93 -10.12 -15.80
N ARG A 1017 41.23 -9.77 -16.89
CA ARG A 1017 40.25 -10.67 -17.52
C ARG A 1017 40.89 -11.92 -18.13
N THR A 1018 42.07 -11.79 -18.75
CA THR A 1018 42.84 -12.93 -19.27
C THR A 1018 43.32 -13.85 -18.14
N ALA A 1019 43.61 -13.30 -16.96
CA ALA A 1019 43.90 -14.06 -15.74
C ALA A 1019 42.63 -14.64 -15.07
N GLU A 1020 41.52 -14.74 -15.81
CA GLU A 1020 40.25 -15.33 -15.39
C GLU A 1020 39.51 -14.61 -14.24
N LEU A 1021 39.94 -13.40 -13.84
CA LEU A 1021 39.19 -12.64 -12.84
C LEU A 1021 37.84 -12.20 -13.40
N PRO A 1022 36.71 -12.40 -12.67
CA PRO A 1022 35.40 -11.94 -13.09
C PRO A 1022 35.37 -10.43 -13.36
N HIS A 1023 34.54 -10.00 -14.31
CA HIS A 1023 34.42 -8.60 -14.73
C HIS A 1023 34.29 -7.60 -13.57
N PRO A 1024 33.41 -7.80 -12.56
CA PRO A 1024 33.29 -6.87 -11.43
C PRO A 1024 34.60 -6.71 -10.63
N GLU A 1025 35.36 -7.79 -10.45
CA GLU A 1025 36.61 -7.77 -9.70
C GLU A 1025 37.72 -7.08 -10.50
N ALA A 1026 37.81 -7.35 -11.80
CA ALA A 1026 38.75 -6.68 -12.70
C ALA A 1026 38.53 -5.16 -12.74
N VAL A 1027 37.28 -4.69 -12.81
CA VAL A 1027 36.95 -3.25 -12.74
C VAL A 1027 37.36 -2.65 -11.39
N ARG A 1028 37.09 -3.33 -10.28
CA ARG A 1028 37.45 -2.86 -8.92
C ARG A 1028 38.96 -2.75 -8.73
N LEU A 1029 39.72 -3.74 -9.16
CA LEU A 1029 41.18 -3.70 -9.07
C LEU A 1029 41.78 -2.64 -10.00
N THR A 1030 41.19 -2.44 -11.17
CA THR A 1030 41.59 -1.36 -12.08
C THR A 1030 41.34 0.00 -11.43
N LEU A 1031 40.18 0.21 -10.79
CA LEU A 1031 39.90 1.42 -9.99
C LEU A 1031 40.90 1.59 -8.84
N ALA A 1032 41.22 0.52 -8.10
CA ALA A 1032 42.20 0.59 -7.03
C ALA A 1032 43.59 1.00 -7.55
N ARG A 1033 43.98 0.53 -8.75
CA ARG A 1033 45.21 0.97 -9.43
C ARG A 1033 45.17 2.45 -9.81
N LEU A 1034 44.02 2.95 -10.28
CA LEU A 1034 43.85 4.37 -10.62
C LEU A 1034 44.04 5.27 -9.41
N LEU A 1035 43.45 4.90 -8.26
CA LEU A 1035 43.51 5.65 -7.01
C LEU A 1035 44.83 5.51 -6.24
N THR A 1036 45.73 4.64 -6.70
CA THR A 1036 47.12 4.51 -6.20
C THR A 1036 48.15 5.04 -7.20
N SER A 1037 47.69 5.57 -8.35
CA SER A 1037 48.57 6.16 -9.36
C SER A 1037 49.21 7.46 -8.82
N PRO A 1038 50.49 7.74 -9.15
CA PRO A 1038 51.08 9.05 -8.87
C PRO A 1038 50.28 10.21 -9.46
N ALA A 1039 49.58 10.01 -10.58
CA ALA A 1039 48.71 11.02 -11.18
C ALA A 1039 47.49 11.36 -10.31
N PHE A 1040 47.03 10.43 -9.46
CA PHE A 1040 45.98 10.67 -8.48
C PHE A 1040 46.55 11.21 -7.16
N LEU A 1041 47.59 10.56 -6.64
CA LEU A 1041 48.15 10.86 -5.31
C LEU A 1041 48.90 12.20 -5.24
N TYR A 1042 49.40 12.71 -6.37
CA TYR A 1042 50.17 13.95 -6.41
C TYR A 1042 49.51 15.03 -7.26
N LYS A 1043 49.65 16.28 -6.80
CA LYS A 1043 49.35 17.49 -7.57
C LYS A 1043 50.56 17.77 -8.48
N ARG A 1044 50.62 17.04 -9.60
CA ARG A 1044 51.73 17.12 -10.56
C ARG A 1044 51.59 18.36 -11.42
N GLU A 1045 52.71 19.03 -11.65
CA GLU A 1045 52.83 20.15 -12.57
C GLU A 1045 53.99 19.88 -13.53
N GLN A 1046 53.87 20.32 -14.77
CA GLN A 1046 54.87 20.13 -15.81
C GLN A 1046 55.83 21.33 -15.81
N PRO A 1047 57.15 21.13 -15.60
CA PRO A 1047 58.10 22.24 -15.68
C PRO A 1047 58.16 22.77 -17.11
N GLY A 1048 58.26 24.11 -17.23
CA GLY A 1048 58.57 24.76 -18.50
C GLY A 1048 60.01 24.45 -18.96
N PRO A 1049 60.36 24.79 -20.21
CA PRO A 1049 61.72 24.65 -20.70
C PRO A 1049 62.68 25.61 -19.97
N GLY A 1050 63.81 25.11 -19.47
CA GLY A 1050 64.85 25.92 -18.82
C GLY A 1050 64.75 25.99 -17.29
N THR A 1051 65.45 26.96 -16.69
CA THR A 1051 65.48 27.20 -15.23
C THR A 1051 64.62 28.38 -14.79
N GLU A 1052 64.00 29.09 -15.74
CA GLU A 1052 63.21 30.30 -15.47
C GLU A 1052 61.77 29.93 -15.03
N PRO A 1053 61.13 30.76 -14.18
CA PRO A 1053 59.72 30.59 -13.84
C PRO A 1053 58.83 30.67 -15.09
N GLY A 1054 57.87 29.75 -15.19
CA GLY A 1054 56.90 29.70 -16.30
C GLY A 1054 55.46 29.61 -15.81
N PRO A 1055 54.47 30.01 -16.63
CA PRO A 1055 53.05 29.88 -16.28
C PRO A 1055 52.64 28.41 -16.23
N VAL A 1056 51.71 28.09 -15.33
CA VAL A 1056 51.04 26.78 -15.30
C VAL A 1056 49.95 26.70 -16.35
N SER A 1057 49.63 25.49 -16.80
CA SER A 1057 48.49 25.22 -17.68
C SER A 1057 47.15 25.49 -17.01
N ASP A 1058 46.07 25.66 -17.78
CA ASP A 1058 44.73 25.87 -17.23
C ASP A 1058 44.26 24.69 -16.33
N TYR A 1059 44.67 23.44 -16.61
CA TYR A 1059 44.33 22.29 -15.78
C TYR A 1059 45.07 22.31 -14.42
N GLU A 1060 46.33 22.73 -14.43
CA GLU A 1060 47.12 22.91 -13.21
C GLU A 1060 46.59 24.10 -12.40
N LEU A 1061 46.18 25.19 -13.06
CA LEU A 1061 45.53 26.33 -12.43
C LEU A 1061 44.19 25.96 -11.80
N ALA A 1062 43.35 25.19 -12.50
CA ALA A 1062 42.12 24.63 -11.96
C ALA A 1062 42.38 23.75 -10.72
N THR A 1063 43.43 22.93 -10.76
CA THR A 1063 43.84 22.09 -9.64
C THR A 1063 44.32 22.93 -8.45
N ARG A 1064 45.18 23.92 -8.68
CA ARG A 1064 45.65 24.84 -7.64
C ARG A 1064 44.48 25.57 -6.98
N LEU A 1065 43.57 26.15 -7.76
CA LEU A 1065 42.41 26.89 -7.25
C LEU A 1065 41.46 26.00 -6.45
N SER A 1066 41.14 24.81 -6.96
CA SER A 1066 40.21 23.88 -6.29
C SER A 1066 40.76 23.29 -4.99
N TYR A 1067 42.04 22.91 -4.93
CA TYR A 1067 42.63 22.44 -3.68
C TYR A 1067 42.86 23.55 -2.67
N PHE A 1068 43.11 24.78 -3.13
CA PHE A 1068 43.19 25.93 -2.25
C PHE A 1068 41.84 26.21 -1.58
N LEU A 1069 40.76 26.38 -2.37
CA LEU A 1069 39.45 26.78 -1.84
C LEU A 1069 38.64 25.62 -1.23
N TRP A 1070 38.73 24.41 -1.80
CA TRP A 1070 37.86 23.29 -1.47
C TRP A 1070 38.60 22.05 -1.00
N SER A 1071 39.94 22.08 -0.90
CA SER A 1071 40.75 20.92 -0.51
C SER A 1071 40.40 19.64 -1.28
N ALA A 1072 39.96 19.77 -2.53
CA ALA A 1072 39.51 18.67 -3.38
C ALA A 1072 39.67 19.03 -4.85
N GLY A 1073 39.46 18.04 -5.73
CA GLY A 1073 39.59 18.23 -7.18
C GLY A 1073 38.60 19.24 -7.79
N PRO A 1074 38.92 19.78 -8.98
CA PRO A 1074 38.07 20.75 -9.67
C PRO A 1074 36.73 20.13 -10.08
N ASP A 1075 35.64 20.89 -9.96
CA ASP A 1075 34.31 20.46 -10.37
C ASP A 1075 34.12 20.51 -11.91
N ALA A 1076 32.93 20.11 -12.39
CA ALA A 1076 32.66 20.06 -13.83
C ALA A 1076 32.67 21.44 -14.51
N ALA A 1077 32.32 22.52 -13.80
CA ALA A 1077 32.38 23.86 -14.36
C ALA A 1077 33.83 24.33 -14.53
N LEU A 1078 34.65 24.17 -13.49
CA LEU A 1078 36.06 24.56 -13.51
C LEU A 1078 36.87 23.73 -14.51
N ARG A 1079 36.63 22.42 -14.61
CA ARG A 1079 37.27 21.57 -15.63
C ARG A 1079 36.90 21.97 -17.06
N ARG A 1080 35.64 22.37 -17.31
CA ARG A 1080 35.22 22.87 -18.64
C ARG A 1080 35.90 24.20 -18.98
N ALA A 1081 36.03 25.10 -18.02
CA ALA A 1081 36.79 26.34 -18.21
C ALA A 1081 38.26 26.06 -18.51
N ALA A 1082 38.87 25.09 -17.81
CA ALA A 1082 40.24 24.65 -18.08
C ALA A 1082 40.41 24.03 -19.47
N GLN A 1083 39.49 23.15 -19.86
CA GLN A 1083 39.48 22.53 -21.18
C GLN A 1083 39.32 23.54 -22.31
N ALA A 1084 38.59 24.62 -22.07
CA ALA A 1084 38.41 25.71 -23.03
C ALA A 1084 39.61 26.69 -23.07
N GLY A 1085 40.64 26.50 -22.24
CA GLY A 1085 41.81 27.38 -22.18
C GLY A 1085 41.50 28.80 -21.67
N ARG A 1086 40.45 28.95 -20.84
CA ARG A 1086 39.95 30.27 -20.42
C ARG A 1086 40.40 30.69 -19.02
N LEU A 1087 41.03 29.83 -18.23
CA LEU A 1087 41.36 30.15 -16.83
C LEU A 1087 42.59 31.06 -16.68
N THR A 1088 43.40 31.17 -17.72
CA THR A 1088 44.47 32.18 -17.80
C THR A 1088 43.93 33.61 -18.03
N ASP A 1089 42.66 33.77 -18.43
CA ASP A 1089 41.97 35.07 -18.42
C ASP A 1089 41.53 35.44 -16.99
N ASN A 1090 42.04 36.55 -16.47
CA ASN A 1090 41.72 37.07 -15.14
C ASN A 1090 40.20 37.24 -14.91
N ARG A 1091 39.41 37.57 -15.94
CA ARG A 1091 37.95 37.73 -15.78
C ARG A 1091 37.27 36.39 -15.52
N GLU A 1092 37.63 35.35 -16.27
CA GLU A 1092 37.09 34.01 -16.06
C GLU A 1092 37.60 33.42 -14.75
N LEU A 1093 38.89 33.60 -14.41
CA LEU A 1093 39.46 33.14 -13.15
C LEU A 1093 38.72 33.77 -11.95
N LEU A 1094 38.48 35.09 -11.99
CA LEU A 1094 37.73 35.79 -10.94
C LEU A 1094 36.28 35.31 -10.87
N ALA A 1095 35.62 35.09 -12.01
CA ALA A 1095 34.25 34.58 -12.05
C ALA A 1095 34.15 33.16 -11.44
N GLN A 1096 35.10 32.28 -11.77
CA GLN A 1096 35.16 30.94 -11.17
C GLN A 1096 35.46 31.00 -9.68
N THR A 1097 36.41 31.83 -9.24
CA THR A 1097 36.71 32.02 -7.81
C THR A 1097 35.47 32.48 -7.04
N ARG A 1098 34.78 33.54 -7.50
CA ARG A 1098 33.56 34.04 -6.84
C ARG A 1098 32.47 32.98 -6.76
N ARG A 1099 32.24 32.23 -7.84
CA ARG A 1099 31.32 31.09 -7.83
C ARG A 1099 31.72 30.07 -6.76
N MET A 1100 33.00 29.74 -6.67
CA MET A 1100 33.49 28.73 -5.74
C MET A 1100 33.42 29.17 -4.28
N LEU A 1101 33.55 30.47 -3.99
CA LEU A 1101 33.36 31.04 -2.65
C LEU A 1101 31.92 30.87 -2.15
N THR A 1102 30.93 30.83 -3.04
CA THR A 1102 29.51 30.64 -2.66
C THR A 1102 29.12 29.17 -2.40
N ASP A 1103 29.98 28.22 -2.78
CA ASP A 1103 29.73 26.77 -2.67
C ASP A 1103 29.94 26.28 -1.23
N GLU A 1104 29.15 25.29 -0.78
CA GLU A 1104 29.26 24.69 0.55
C GLU A 1104 30.64 24.12 0.89
N ARG A 1105 31.45 23.77 -0.13
CA ARG A 1105 32.81 23.27 0.06
C ARG A 1105 33.79 24.34 0.57
N ILE A 1106 33.46 25.64 0.52
CA ILE A 1106 34.33 26.71 1.03
C ILE A 1106 34.62 26.57 2.53
N ARG A 1107 33.72 25.92 3.27
CA ARG A 1107 33.94 25.51 4.65
C ARG A 1107 35.27 24.78 4.88
N ARG A 1108 35.75 24.05 3.86
CA ARG A 1108 37.03 23.33 3.94
C ARG A 1108 38.23 24.30 4.01
N LEU A 1109 38.15 25.49 3.42
CA LEU A 1109 39.15 26.56 3.59
C LEU A 1109 39.16 27.08 5.03
N ALA A 1110 37.99 27.28 5.65
CA ALA A 1110 37.89 27.67 7.07
C ALA A 1110 38.57 26.63 7.98
N ILE A 1111 38.38 25.33 7.71
CA ILE A 1111 38.96 24.26 8.53
C ILE A 1111 40.46 24.05 8.25
N HIS A 1112 40.85 23.91 6.99
CA HIS A 1112 42.20 23.44 6.60
C HIS A 1112 43.19 24.56 6.30
N PHE A 1113 42.73 25.81 6.21
CA PHE A 1113 43.59 26.98 6.17
C PHE A 1113 43.47 27.77 7.47
N ALA A 1114 42.30 28.36 7.76
CA ALA A 1114 42.18 29.31 8.87
C ALA A 1114 42.33 28.67 10.26
N CYS A 1115 41.58 27.61 10.56
CA CYS A 1115 41.69 26.93 11.85
C CYS A 1115 43.06 26.27 12.01
N GLN A 1116 43.70 25.83 10.93
CA GLN A 1116 45.02 25.23 10.98
C GLN A 1116 46.11 26.28 11.24
N TRP A 1117 46.03 27.44 10.58
CA TRP A 1117 46.88 28.60 10.84
C TRP A 1117 46.84 29.04 12.31
N LEU A 1118 45.64 29.02 12.90
CA LEU A 1118 45.43 29.35 14.32
C LEU A 1118 45.75 28.21 15.29
N HIS A 1119 46.18 27.04 14.81
CA HIS A 1119 46.36 25.82 15.61
C HIS A 1119 45.10 25.36 16.37
N LEU A 1120 43.92 25.60 15.79
CA LEU A 1120 42.59 25.24 16.33
C LEU A 1120 41.95 24.05 15.60
N ARG A 1121 42.58 23.51 14.55
CA ARG A 1121 42.03 22.39 13.78
C ARG A 1121 41.86 21.16 14.66
N GLY A 1122 40.64 20.63 14.74
CA GLY A 1122 40.30 19.47 15.59
C GLY A 1122 40.06 19.81 17.06
N PHE A 1123 39.78 21.07 17.39
CA PHE A 1123 39.52 21.51 18.77
C PHE A 1123 38.33 20.78 19.43
N ASP A 1124 37.37 20.30 18.64
CA ASP A 1124 36.24 19.50 19.11
C ASP A 1124 36.63 18.12 19.67
N GLU A 1125 37.85 17.65 19.37
CA GLU A 1125 38.46 16.43 19.90
C GLU A 1125 39.38 16.70 21.10
N GLU A 1126 39.58 17.98 21.49
CA GLU A 1126 40.47 18.37 22.59
C GLU A 1126 39.99 17.80 23.94
N ALA A 1127 40.89 17.09 24.62
CA ALA A 1127 40.63 16.38 25.89
C ALA A 1127 41.59 16.80 27.02
N GLN A 1128 42.48 17.75 26.77
CA GLN A 1128 43.48 18.17 27.77
C GLN A 1128 42.91 19.07 28.87
N LYS A 1129 41.68 19.59 28.74
CA LYS A 1129 41.09 20.42 29.80
C LYS A 1129 40.64 19.56 30.98
N ASN A 1130 40.83 20.06 32.20
CA ASN A 1130 40.37 19.36 33.39
C ASN A 1130 38.83 19.42 33.47
N GLU A 1131 38.17 18.35 33.05
CA GLU A 1131 36.71 18.23 32.99
C GLU A 1131 36.03 18.29 34.37
N LYS A 1132 36.76 18.04 35.47
CA LYS A 1132 36.23 18.23 36.83
C LYS A 1132 36.12 19.71 37.20
N LEU A 1133 37.08 20.53 36.76
CA LEU A 1133 37.07 21.98 36.99
C LEU A 1133 36.19 22.72 35.97
N TYR A 1134 36.10 22.20 34.74
CA TYR A 1134 35.36 22.80 33.64
C TYR A 1134 34.33 21.81 33.05
N PRO A 1135 33.30 21.42 33.82
CA PRO A 1135 32.36 20.35 33.42
C PRO A 1135 31.59 20.68 32.14
N ASN A 1136 31.31 21.95 31.88
CA ASN A 1136 30.60 22.38 30.68
C ASN A 1136 31.46 22.30 29.41
N PHE A 1137 32.80 22.18 29.52
CA PHE A 1137 33.70 22.18 28.37
C PHE A 1137 33.41 21.04 27.40
N VAL A 1138 33.17 19.83 27.91
CA VAL A 1138 32.87 18.64 27.09
C VAL A 1138 31.63 18.88 26.22
N THR A 1139 30.61 19.51 26.79
CA THR A 1139 29.36 19.82 26.08
C THR A 1139 29.46 21.02 25.14
N LEU A 1140 30.43 21.91 25.34
CA LEU A 1140 30.58 23.15 24.59
C LEU A 1140 31.67 23.12 23.53
N ARG A 1141 32.71 22.28 23.66
CA ARG A 1141 33.91 22.31 22.79
C ARG A 1141 33.59 22.21 21.30
N SER A 1142 32.63 21.38 20.92
CA SER A 1142 32.20 21.26 19.52
C SER A 1142 31.48 22.52 19.04
N ALA A 1143 30.65 23.14 19.87
CA ALA A 1143 29.99 24.39 19.52
C ALA A 1143 30.97 25.57 19.45
N MET A 1144 31.96 25.62 20.36
CA MET A 1144 33.04 26.60 20.30
C MET A 1144 33.82 26.45 18.98
N TYR A 1145 34.22 25.23 18.62
CA TYR A 1145 34.93 25.01 17.37
C TYR A 1145 34.11 25.43 16.14
N GLU A 1146 32.83 25.08 16.13
CA GLU A 1146 31.90 25.41 15.05
C GLU A 1146 31.69 26.92 14.89
N GLU A 1147 31.65 27.71 15.98
CA GLU A 1147 31.64 29.18 15.93
C GLU A 1147 32.82 29.71 15.09
N THR A 1148 34.03 29.22 15.37
CA THR A 1148 35.24 29.65 14.64
C THR A 1148 35.17 29.25 13.17
N VAL A 1149 34.71 28.04 12.86
CA VAL A 1149 34.58 27.58 11.47
C VAL A 1149 33.55 28.43 10.70
N LEU A 1150 32.38 28.68 11.29
CA LEU A 1150 31.32 29.48 10.67
C LEU A 1150 31.75 30.93 10.46
N PHE A 1151 32.49 31.51 11.40
CA PHE A 1151 33.02 32.87 11.26
C PHE A 1151 33.93 33.01 10.04
N PHE A 1152 34.90 32.10 9.87
CA PHE A 1152 35.76 32.12 8.69
C PHE A 1152 35.01 31.75 7.40
N GLU A 1153 34.08 30.79 7.48
CA GLU A 1153 33.23 30.43 6.34
C GLU A 1153 32.43 31.64 5.84
N ASP A 1154 31.84 32.42 6.75
CA ASP A 1154 31.11 33.65 6.45
C ASP A 1154 32.03 34.71 5.84
N MET A 1155 33.17 34.98 6.48
CA MET A 1155 34.17 35.94 6.00
C MET A 1155 34.63 35.61 4.58
N PHE A 1156 34.89 34.33 4.25
CA PHE A 1156 35.28 33.94 2.90
C PHE A 1156 34.14 34.03 1.88
N ARG A 1157 32.91 33.69 2.27
CA ARG A 1157 31.74 33.80 1.39
C ARG A 1157 31.41 35.24 1.04
N GLN A 1158 31.60 36.16 2.00
CA GLN A 1158 31.22 37.56 1.87
C GLN A 1158 32.35 38.47 1.37
N ASP A 1159 33.55 37.93 1.11
CA ASP A 1159 34.75 38.74 0.83
C ASP A 1159 35.03 39.74 1.98
N GLY A 1160 34.87 39.26 3.21
CA GLY A 1160 34.97 40.04 4.44
C GLY A 1160 36.36 40.58 4.70
N SER A 1161 36.44 41.70 5.42
CA SER A 1161 37.71 42.38 5.69
C SER A 1161 38.58 41.56 6.63
N ILE A 1162 39.88 41.48 6.34
CA ILE A 1162 40.84 40.83 7.26
C ILE A 1162 40.92 41.54 8.63
N LEU A 1163 40.47 42.80 8.72
CA LEU A 1163 40.40 43.54 9.97
C LEU A 1163 39.34 42.96 10.92
N GLU A 1164 38.30 42.31 10.39
CA GLU A 1164 37.25 41.66 11.18
C GLU A 1164 37.80 40.55 12.08
N LEU A 1165 38.97 39.98 11.75
CA LEU A 1165 39.67 39.05 12.64
C LEU A 1165 40.00 39.67 14.01
N LEU A 1166 40.12 40.99 14.08
CA LEU A 1166 40.41 41.74 15.30
C LEU A 1166 39.15 42.35 15.90
N ASP A 1167 38.28 42.96 15.09
CA ASP A 1167 37.23 43.86 15.57
C ASP A 1167 35.80 43.54 15.08
N ALA A 1168 35.54 42.33 14.58
CA ALA A 1168 34.19 41.95 14.14
C ALA A 1168 33.14 42.17 15.24
N ASP A 1169 32.01 42.79 14.87
CA ASP A 1169 30.89 43.04 15.78
C ASP A 1169 29.85 41.92 15.81
N HIS A 1170 30.21 40.72 15.33
CA HIS A 1170 29.29 39.61 15.19
C HIS A 1170 29.93 38.27 15.56
N THR A 1171 29.09 37.27 15.83
CA THR A 1171 29.50 35.87 15.96
C THR A 1171 28.39 34.89 15.55
N PHE A 1172 28.66 33.59 15.57
CA PHE A 1172 27.72 32.51 15.29
C PHE A 1172 27.47 31.65 16.51
N VAL A 1173 26.20 31.49 16.91
CA VAL A 1173 25.83 30.68 18.08
C VAL A 1173 24.63 29.78 17.80
N ASN A 1174 24.63 28.61 18.42
CA ASN A 1174 23.44 27.78 18.68
C ASN A 1174 23.02 27.93 20.14
N GLU A 1175 21.92 27.28 20.58
CA GLU A 1175 21.39 27.46 21.94
C GLU A 1175 22.43 27.21 23.07
N PRO A 1176 23.21 26.12 23.08
CA PRO A 1176 24.22 25.90 24.11
C PRO A 1176 25.26 27.03 24.23
N LEU A 1177 25.80 27.48 23.08
CA LEU A 1177 26.83 28.52 23.07
C LEU A 1177 26.23 29.89 23.40
N ALA A 1178 25.02 30.18 22.94
CA ALA A 1178 24.29 31.40 23.26
C ALA A 1178 24.04 31.52 24.77
N LYS A 1179 23.59 30.45 25.43
CA LYS A 1179 23.45 30.38 26.88
C LYS A 1179 24.78 30.62 27.59
N TYR A 1180 25.85 30.00 27.11
CA TYR A 1180 27.19 30.21 27.67
C TYR A 1180 27.68 31.67 27.50
N TYR A 1181 27.25 32.35 26.45
CA TYR A 1181 27.59 33.75 26.19
C TYR A 1181 26.62 34.77 26.81
N GLY A 1182 25.52 34.32 27.43
CA GLY A 1182 24.48 35.20 27.97
C GLY A 1182 23.67 35.91 26.86
N ILE A 1183 23.42 35.23 25.74
CA ILE A 1183 22.63 35.75 24.61
C ILE A 1183 21.23 35.12 24.65
N ASP A 1184 20.22 35.97 24.87
CA ASP A 1184 18.81 35.56 24.88
C ASP A 1184 18.23 35.40 23.47
N GLY A 1185 17.13 34.67 23.34
CA GLY A 1185 16.36 34.55 22.09
C GLY A 1185 16.85 33.49 21.08
N VAL A 1186 17.91 32.73 21.41
CA VAL A 1186 18.44 31.64 20.58
C VAL A 1186 17.97 30.29 21.13
N GLN A 1187 17.13 29.58 20.38
CA GLN A 1187 16.62 28.25 20.74
C GLN A 1187 16.97 27.20 19.69
N GLY A 1188 17.22 25.96 20.14
CA GLY A 1188 17.50 24.80 19.31
C GLY A 1188 18.95 24.70 18.79
N PRO A 1189 19.24 23.64 18.02
CA PRO A 1189 20.56 23.35 17.48
C PRO A 1189 20.95 24.21 16.27
N THR A 1190 20.03 25.03 15.76
CA THR A 1190 20.25 25.86 14.57
C THR A 1190 21.19 27.03 14.87
N TRP A 1191 22.21 27.20 14.03
CA TRP A 1191 23.17 28.30 14.10
C TRP A 1191 22.57 29.63 13.61
N ARG A 1192 22.87 30.71 14.33
CA ARG A 1192 22.43 32.07 14.01
C ARG A 1192 23.60 33.05 14.10
N ARG A 1193 23.70 33.96 13.14
CA ARG A 1193 24.59 35.14 13.21
C ARG A 1193 23.98 36.15 14.18
N ILE A 1194 24.78 36.66 15.11
CA ILE A 1194 24.37 37.64 16.13
C ILE A 1194 25.29 38.85 16.04
N GLU A 1195 24.71 40.04 15.88
CA GLU A 1195 25.41 41.33 15.88
C GLU A 1195 25.57 41.92 17.29
N GLY A 1196 26.36 42.99 17.41
CA GLY A 1196 26.55 43.77 18.63
C GLY A 1196 27.44 43.07 19.66
N MET A 1197 28.30 42.16 19.20
CA MET A 1197 29.15 41.37 20.08
C MET A 1197 30.21 42.20 20.81
N ARG A 1198 30.68 43.30 20.22
CA ARG A 1198 31.67 44.20 20.86
C ARG A 1198 31.15 44.80 22.15
N ALA A 1199 29.89 45.20 22.18
CA ALA A 1199 29.24 45.73 23.39
C ALA A 1199 29.21 44.70 24.54
N ARG A 1200 29.35 43.40 24.21
CA ARG A 1200 29.39 42.28 25.16
C ARG A 1200 30.82 41.82 25.48
N GLY A 1201 31.84 42.59 25.08
CA GLY A 1201 33.26 42.22 25.25
C GLY A 1201 33.68 41.01 24.42
N ARG A 1202 32.96 40.73 23.34
CA ARG A 1202 33.21 39.64 22.39
C ARG A 1202 33.32 40.21 20.97
N GLY A 1203 33.69 39.38 20.00
CA GLY A 1203 33.93 39.84 18.63
C GLY A 1203 35.40 39.69 18.22
N GLY A 1204 35.60 39.47 16.92
CA GLY A 1204 36.88 39.02 16.38
C GLY A 1204 37.36 37.70 16.98
N LEU A 1205 38.55 37.26 16.58
CA LEU A 1205 39.16 36.01 17.05
C LEU A 1205 39.50 36.05 18.54
N LEU A 1206 39.91 37.20 19.05
CA LEU A 1206 40.33 37.37 20.45
C LEU A 1206 39.17 37.18 21.45
N GLY A 1207 37.93 37.40 21.02
CA GLY A 1207 36.72 37.19 21.83
C GLY A 1207 36.12 35.78 21.75
N MET A 1208 36.61 34.91 20.86
CA MET A 1208 36.07 33.57 20.65
C MET A 1208 36.49 32.60 21.75
N ALA A 1209 35.54 31.78 22.19
CA ALA A 1209 35.78 30.81 23.25
C ALA A 1209 36.86 29.78 22.86
N THR A 1210 36.93 29.38 21.59
CA THR A 1210 37.94 28.44 21.06
C THR A 1210 39.35 28.95 21.27
N LEU A 1211 39.65 30.18 20.84
CA LEU A 1211 40.98 30.78 20.98
C LEU A 1211 41.33 31.04 22.46
N LEU A 1212 40.37 31.56 23.24
CA LEU A 1212 40.58 31.80 24.66
C LEU A 1212 40.90 30.52 25.43
N SER A 1213 40.25 29.41 25.06
CA SER A 1213 40.48 28.10 25.66
C SER A 1213 41.79 27.46 25.21
N SER A 1214 42.12 27.52 23.92
CA SER A 1214 43.37 26.94 23.39
C SER A 1214 44.60 27.64 23.97
N GLN A 1215 44.53 28.95 24.20
CA GLN A 1215 45.59 29.73 24.86
C GLN A 1215 45.48 29.75 26.40
N SER A 1216 44.94 28.69 27.00
CA SER A 1216 44.85 28.49 28.45
C SER A 1216 45.47 27.15 28.85
N GLY A 1217 45.89 27.01 30.11
CA GLY A 1217 46.38 25.74 30.64
C GLY A 1217 45.27 24.69 30.82
N VAL A 1218 45.66 23.49 31.27
CA VAL A 1218 44.75 22.38 31.59
C VAL A 1218 43.76 22.73 32.70
N SER A 1219 44.24 23.38 33.76
CA SER A 1219 43.49 23.69 34.98
C SER A 1219 43.35 25.19 35.26
N ARG A 1220 43.95 26.08 34.46
CA ARG A 1220 43.95 27.53 34.71
C ARG A 1220 43.91 28.37 33.43
N THR A 1221 43.34 29.58 33.54
CA THR A 1221 43.50 30.64 32.53
C THR A 1221 44.97 31.10 32.45
N SER A 1222 45.41 31.60 31.28
CA SER A 1222 46.78 32.09 31.09
C SER A 1222 46.82 33.39 30.27
N PRO A 1223 46.86 34.56 30.92
CA PRO A 1223 47.08 35.83 30.23
C PRO A 1223 48.40 35.86 29.46
N ILE A 1224 49.44 35.16 29.96
CA ILE A 1224 50.76 35.10 29.33
C ILE A 1224 50.70 34.41 27.97
N LEU A 1225 50.02 33.25 27.87
CA LEU A 1225 49.90 32.54 26.59
C LEU A 1225 49.10 33.35 25.57
N ARG A 1226 48.05 34.05 26.01
CA ARG A 1226 47.27 34.95 25.15
C ARG A 1226 48.09 36.16 24.69
N GLY A 1227 48.86 36.77 25.60
CA GLY A 1227 49.74 37.88 25.28
C GLY A 1227 50.85 37.48 24.29
N ASN A 1228 51.46 36.30 24.49
CA ASN A 1228 52.48 35.75 23.61
C ASN A 1228 51.93 35.34 22.23
N TRP A 1229 50.63 35.14 22.09
CA TRP A 1229 50.02 34.91 20.78
C TRP A 1229 49.85 36.22 19.99
N ILE A 1230 49.70 37.36 20.69
CA ILE A 1230 49.57 38.70 20.08
C ILE A 1230 50.95 39.33 19.79
N TYR A 1231 51.92 39.12 20.68
CA TYR A 1231 53.29 39.61 20.59
C TYR A 1231 54.11 38.82 19.57
#